data_AF-A0A2S2NZE9-F1
#
_entry.id   AF-A0A2S2NZE9-F1
#
_cell.length_a   1.000
_cell.length_b   1.000
_cell.length_c   1.000
_cell.angle_alpha   90.00
_cell.angle_beta   90.00
_cell.angle_gamma   90.00
#
_symmetry.space_group_name_H-M   'P 1'
#
loop_
_entity.id
_entity.type
_entity.pdbx_description
1 polymer ?
#
loop_
_entity_poly.entity_id
_entity_poly.type
_entity_poly.pdbx_seq_one_letter_code
_entity_poly.pdbx_strand_id
1 'polypeptide(L)'
;FFNFVIEFYSKLRILRSILILPNSKSIMNWTSSVNAEPGIFNAMALRKQVIWSDKFNKFIGYCDFGGELDLEGTDTPATEALFFMLVSLNGKWKLPVGYVLQNKTTAIIQSQLVKSILLHSHKVGLTIWGVTCDGAYTNMSMMKILGCKLGNSYDEIQSWFLHPITNEKIYFVPDACHNLKLARNTLGNCKVLSSDLGFIRWDHISNLHNFQQKIKLKFANKLSDVHINWQNNKMKVCYAAQTLSSSTAEALKFLKQKQISGFENIDATEEYCRIIDQIFDFLNSKSIFSKDYKSPITKNNIDALENKILPLIRYLYTLKFDDQYLHLTNKKTFICGFAIAVKSLFCIARAIFINDSINFNYVLTYKFSQDHLELLFGQIRQRGGSNNNPNVLQLKTAIKQILLKNALKCKNNGNCNNFDDDVTCSIFDFKWNKKIQFNNDEYQDEDVDEYVLNNLELINNSNSSIENAKENILYYVLGYIILKIINMVDCSSCKKSLLKESSDHNYCNSTYGKFVNLRNNGGLISGSESSFKIIVEAEKVLLNLTNNLTVLNVPNLNKKILYRCTNKLALDQNIFSKLDCNSGILERPHKIVLITLIINRFLSVRLKSFSKTYSESINTTSKRHKLTKLILFSNQ
;
A
#
# COMPACT_ATOMS: atom_id res chain seq x y z
N PHE A 1 -4.60 15.40 23.53
CA PHE A 1 -4.23 16.09 22.27
C PHE A 1 -2.73 15.96 22.00
N PHE A 2 -1.86 16.74 22.68
CA PHE A 2 -0.39 16.69 22.59
C PHE A 2 0.20 15.26 22.53
N ASN A 3 -0.30 14.40 23.43
CA ASN A 3 0.15 13.02 23.63
C ASN A 3 -0.05 12.11 22.39
N PHE A 4 -0.98 12.47 21.50
CA PHE A 4 -1.25 11.75 20.24
C PHE A 4 -0.19 12.08 19.17
N VAL A 5 0.29 13.32 19.14
CA VAL A 5 1.40 13.75 18.26
C VAL A 5 2.70 13.05 18.66
N ILE A 6 2.92 12.82 19.96
CA ILE A 6 4.10 12.11 20.48
C ILE A 6 4.18 10.65 19.99
N GLU A 7 3.04 9.96 19.83
CA GLU A 7 3.01 8.59 19.29
C GLU A 7 3.45 8.53 17.82
N PHE A 8 3.03 9.52 17.03
CA PHE A 8 3.30 9.59 15.58
C PHE A 8 4.79 9.72 15.23
N TYR A 9 5.62 10.17 16.17
CA TYR A 9 7.07 10.34 15.99
C TYR A 9 7.89 9.32 16.81
N SER A 10 7.32 8.13 17.06
CA SER A 10 7.92 6.91 17.65
C SER A 10 8.59 7.01 19.03
N LYS A 11 8.74 8.21 19.61
CA LYS A 11 9.39 8.46 20.91
C LYS A 11 8.49 8.25 22.12
N LEU A 12 7.26 7.79 21.94
CA LEU A 12 6.26 7.58 23.02
C LEU A 12 6.83 6.79 24.21
N ARG A 13 7.59 5.72 23.97
CA ARG A 13 8.15 4.86 25.02
C ARG A 13 9.25 5.53 25.86
N ILE A 14 9.94 6.53 25.30
CA ILE A 14 10.97 7.34 25.98
C ILE A 14 10.31 8.53 26.69
N LEU A 15 9.27 9.13 26.10
CA LEU A 15 8.58 10.28 26.69
C LEU A 15 7.61 9.90 27.82
N ARG A 16 7.19 8.61 27.92
CA ARG A 16 6.38 8.10 29.05
C ARG A 16 7.09 8.07 30.41
N SER A 17 8.43 8.16 30.46
CA SER A 17 9.15 8.32 31.74
C SER A 17 9.31 9.79 32.17
N ILE A 18 8.82 10.74 31.37
CA ILE A 18 8.97 12.20 31.58
C ILE A 18 7.59 12.89 31.62
N LEU A 19 6.59 12.36 30.89
CA LEU A 19 5.28 12.98 30.72
C LEU A 19 4.14 12.01 31.03
N ILE A 20 3.04 12.55 31.58
CA ILE A 20 1.80 11.80 31.83
C ILE A 20 1.04 11.61 30.50
N LEU A 21 1.32 10.48 29.84
CA LEU A 21 0.73 10.11 28.54
C LEU A 21 -0.22 8.90 28.72
N PRO A 22 -1.44 8.91 28.14
CA PRO A 22 -2.38 7.81 28.23
C PRO A 22 -1.83 6.53 27.60
N ASN A 23 -2.41 5.38 27.95
CA ASN A 23 -1.89 4.10 27.51
C ASN A 23 -2.05 3.91 26.00
N SER A 24 -1.11 3.19 25.36
CA SER A 24 -1.17 2.90 23.92
C SER A 24 -2.44 2.13 23.55
N LYS A 25 -2.95 1.24 24.41
CA LYS A 25 -4.26 0.58 24.21
C LYS A 25 -5.40 1.60 24.10
N SER A 26 -5.39 2.67 24.90
CA SER A 26 -6.36 3.75 24.81
C SER A 26 -6.26 4.50 23.48
N ILE A 27 -5.05 4.82 23.03
CA ILE A 27 -4.84 5.55 21.77
C ILE A 27 -5.18 4.66 20.55
N MET A 28 -4.84 3.36 20.60
CA MET A 28 -5.26 2.39 19.58
C MET A 28 -6.78 2.32 19.49
N ASN A 29 -7.51 2.20 20.61
CA ASN A 29 -8.97 2.22 20.62
C ASN A 29 -9.53 3.50 19.98
N TRP A 30 -8.93 4.67 20.23
CA TRP A 30 -9.29 5.95 19.60
C TRP A 30 -9.01 5.98 18.08
N THR A 31 -7.85 5.49 17.61
CA THR A 31 -7.58 5.41 16.15
C THR A 31 -8.50 4.43 15.43
N SER A 32 -9.09 3.49 16.17
CA SER A 32 -9.86 2.38 15.59
C SER A 32 -11.27 2.74 15.11
N SER A 33 -11.76 3.96 15.38
CA SER A 33 -13.09 4.46 14.98
C SER A 33 -13.13 5.13 13.59
N VAL A 34 -11.97 5.54 13.05
CA VAL A 34 -11.86 6.12 11.69
C VAL A 34 -11.87 5.01 10.65
N ASN A 35 -12.47 5.25 9.48
CA ASN A 35 -12.66 4.27 8.40
C ASN A 35 -12.31 4.86 7.01
N ALA A 36 -11.71 4.05 6.13
CA ALA A 36 -11.14 4.39 4.81
C ALA A 36 -10.66 3.07 4.16
N GLU A 37 -11.20 2.50 3.06
CA GLU A 37 -12.19 2.94 2.07
C GLU A 37 -11.61 3.89 0.96
N PRO A 38 -12.00 3.76 -0.34
CA PRO A 38 -11.01 3.34 -1.36
C PRO A 38 -10.92 4.12 -2.75
N GLY A 39 -10.02 3.80 -3.73
CA GLY A 39 -9.52 4.76 -4.79
C GLY A 39 -8.65 4.44 -6.09
N ILE A 40 -8.00 5.50 -6.69
CA ILE A 40 -7.26 5.73 -8.01
C ILE A 40 -6.32 7.01 -8.08
N PHE A 41 -5.06 7.07 -8.54
CA PHE A 41 -4.35 6.24 -9.48
C PHE A 41 -2.79 6.24 -9.35
N ASN A 42 -2.24 5.50 -8.37
CA ASN A 42 -0.96 4.79 -8.55
C ASN A 42 -0.96 3.53 -7.68
N ALA A 43 -0.31 2.45 -8.12
CA ALA A 43 -0.30 1.16 -7.44
C ALA A 43 0.91 1.02 -6.50
N MET A 44 0.68 1.00 -5.19
CA MET A 44 1.70 0.64 -4.21
C MET A 44 1.69 -0.89 -3.98
N ALA A 45 2.78 -1.57 -4.32
CA ALA A 45 2.95 -2.99 -4.02
C ALA A 45 2.87 -3.27 -2.50
N LEU A 46 2.14 -4.34 -2.15
CA LEU A 46 1.89 -4.81 -0.78
C LEU A 46 2.57 -6.16 -0.50
N ARG A 47 2.69 -6.50 0.79
CA ARG A 47 2.93 -7.88 1.21
C ARG A 47 1.62 -8.66 1.15
N LYS A 48 1.48 -9.52 0.13
CA LYS A 48 0.39 -10.50 -0.01
C LYS A 48 0.34 -11.37 1.25
N GLN A 49 -0.66 -11.17 2.10
CA GLN A 49 -0.81 -11.85 3.39
C GLN A 49 -2.28 -11.77 3.82
N VAL A 50 -2.83 -12.88 4.31
CA VAL A 50 -4.17 -12.95 4.87
C VAL A 50 -4.08 -13.11 6.38
N ILE A 51 -4.84 -12.30 7.12
CA ILE A 51 -4.79 -12.23 8.58
C ILE A 51 -6.21 -12.32 9.12
N TRP A 52 -6.45 -13.19 10.10
CA TRP A 52 -7.69 -13.19 10.85
C TRP A 52 -7.80 -11.94 11.74
N SER A 53 -8.91 -11.20 11.68
CA SER A 53 -9.12 -10.00 12.50
C SER A 53 -10.30 -10.16 13.46
N ASP A 54 -10.00 -10.31 14.76
CA ASP A 54 -10.99 -10.46 15.83
C ASP A 54 -11.96 -9.26 15.90
N LYS A 55 -11.47 -8.02 15.67
CA LYS A 55 -12.33 -6.82 15.66
C LYS A 55 -13.43 -6.89 14.59
N PHE A 56 -13.13 -7.43 13.41
CA PHE A 56 -14.07 -7.48 12.28
C PHE A 56 -14.73 -8.85 12.11
N ASN A 57 -14.29 -9.87 12.86
CA ASN A 57 -14.70 -11.28 12.73
C ASN A 57 -14.67 -11.79 11.28
N LYS A 58 -13.63 -11.41 10.54
CA LYS A 58 -13.34 -11.91 9.18
C LYS A 58 -11.83 -11.91 8.90
N PHE A 59 -11.45 -12.67 7.88
CA PHE A 59 -10.12 -12.59 7.28
C PHE A 59 -9.94 -11.27 6.51
N ILE A 60 -8.73 -10.72 6.53
CA ILE A 60 -8.35 -9.47 5.85
C ILE A 60 -7.06 -9.73 5.08
N GLY A 61 -7.02 -9.32 3.80
CA GLY A 61 -5.90 -9.59 2.89
C GLY A 61 -6.30 -9.75 1.43
N TYR A 62 -7.60 -9.89 1.17
CA TYR A 62 -8.19 -10.05 -0.17
C TYR A 62 -8.32 -8.73 -0.94
N CYS A 63 -8.62 -8.84 -2.24
CA CYS A 63 -9.06 -7.73 -3.07
C CYS A 63 -10.34 -7.07 -2.50
N ASP A 64 -10.47 -5.76 -2.71
CA ASP A 64 -11.45 -4.89 -2.05
C ASP A 64 -11.64 -3.65 -2.93
N PHE A 65 -12.61 -3.73 -3.85
CA PHE A 65 -12.99 -2.66 -4.77
C PHE A 65 -13.97 -1.65 -4.16
N GLY A 66 -14.53 -1.98 -2.98
CA GLY A 66 -15.57 -1.21 -2.29
C GLY A 66 -16.99 -1.45 -2.84
N GLY A 67 -18.00 -1.17 -1.99
CA GLY A 67 -19.40 -1.04 -2.43
C GLY A 67 -20.08 -2.31 -2.96
N GLU A 68 -19.91 -3.46 -2.29
CA GLU A 68 -20.58 -4.74 -2.62
C GLU A 68 -20.33 -5.29 -4.05
N LEU A 69 -19.31 -4.76 -4.74
CA LEU A 69 -18.92 -5.16 -6.09
C LEU A 69 -17.88 -6.30 -6.07
N ASP A 70 -18.37 -7.54 -6.01
CA ASP A 70 -17.57 -8.77 -6.15
C ASP A 70 -17.08 -8.99 -7.61
N LEU A 71 -16.21 -8.10 -8.08
CA LEU A 71 -15.63 -8.09 -9.45
C LEU A 71 -14.45 -9.06 -9.63
N GLU A 72 -13.83 -9.48 -8.54
CA GLU A 72 -12.89 -10.60 -8.47
C GLU A 72 -13.40 -11.57 -7.39
N GLY A 73 -13.18 -12.87 -7.55
CA GLY A 73 -13.64 -13.88 -6.58
C GLY A 73 -13.15 -13.56 -5.16
N THR A 74 -14.04 -13.66 -4.18
CA THR A 74 -13.93 -13.06 -2.83
C THR A 74 -12.75 -13.55 -1.97
N ASP A 75 -12.03 -14.58 -2.40
CA ASP A 75 -10.85 -15.14 -1.74
C ASP A 75 -9.52 -14.84 -2.48
N THR A 76 -9.51 -13.95 -3.48
CA THR A 76 -8.28 -13.52 -4.20
C THR A 76 -7.38 -12.63 -3.31
N PRO A 77 -6.14 -13.02 -2.92
CA PRO A 77 -5.34 -12.22 -1.99
C PRO A 77 -4.61 -11.08 -2.71
N ALA A 78 -4.81 -9.85 -2.24
CA ALA A 78 -4.32 -8.63 -2.89
C ALA A 78 -2.78 -8.53 -2.89
N THR A 79 -2.24 -8.01 -3.99
CA THR A 79 -0.80 -7.75 -4.19
C THR A 79 -0.46 -6.26 -4.29
N GLU A 80 -1.46 -5.42 -4.54
CA GLU A 80 -1.32 -3.99 -4.83
C GLU A 80 -2.39 -3.16 -4.12
N ALA A 81 -2.09 -1.88 -3.85
CA ALA A 81 -3.05 -0.86 -3.43
C ALA A 81 -3.03 0.34 -4.40
N LEU A 82 -4.12 0.56 -5.14
CA LEU A 82 -4.27 1.63 -6.12
C LEU A 82 -4.82 2.91 -5.46
N PHE A 83 -3.96 3.86 -5.06
CA PHE A 83 -4.34 5.02 -4.22
C PHE A 83 -5.11 6.15 -4.91
N PHE A 84 -6.22 6.62 -4.33
CA PHE A 84 -6.87 7.92 -4.63
C PHE A 84 -5.97 9.07 -4.16
N MET A 85 -5.78 10.13 -4.97
CA MET A 85 -5.34 11.45 -4.49
C MET A 85 -5.78 12.60 -5.41
N LEU A 86 -6.44 13.61 -4.84
CA LEU A 86 -6.66 14.91 -5.46
C LEU A 86 -5.53 15.87 -5.05
N VAL A 87 -5.03 16.66 -6.01
CA VAL A 87 -3.97 17.67 -5.80
C VAL A 87 -4.52 19.03 -6.24
N SER A 88 -4.50 20.01 -5.34
CA SER A 88 -4.99 21.37 -5.66
C SER A 88 -4.00 22.09 -6.59
N LEU A 89 -4.51 22.76 -7.64
CA LEU A 89 -3.68 23.56 -8.55
C LEU A 89 -3.37 24.95 -7.95
N ASN A 90 -4.39 25.64 -7.43
CA ASN A 90 -4.27 26.95 -6.78
C ASN A 90 -3.81 26.86 -5.32
N GLY A 91 -4.34 25.91 -4.54
CA GLY A 91 -4.04 25.76 -3.11
C GLY A 91 -2.75 24.97 -2.83
N LYS A 92 -2.35 24.93 -1.55
CA LYS A 92 -1.28 24.04 -1.06
C LYS A 92 -1.75 22.58 -0.84
N TRP A 93 -3.05 22.33 -0.72
CA TRP A 93 -3.57 21.03 -0.25
C TRP A 93 -3.47 19.90 -1.29
N LYS A 94 -3.33 18.68 -0.77
CA LYS A 94 -3.47 17.40 -1.48
C LYS A 94 -4.11 16.38 -0.55
N LEU A 95 -5.08 15.62 -1.04
CA LEU A 95 -5.93 14.77 -0.22
C LEU A 95 -6.03 13.37 -0.83
N PRO A 96 -5.50 12.32 -0.18
CA PRO A 96 -5.79 10.96 -0.58
C PRO A 96 -7.23 10.62 -0.21
N VAL A 97 -8.10 10.63 -1.21
CA VAL A 97 -9.52 10.31 -1.03
C VAL A 97 -9.79 8.80 -0.89
N GLY A 98 -8.76 7.92 -0.92
CA GLY A 98 -8.87 6.44 -0.82
C GLY A 98 -7.68 5.60 -1.39
N TYR A 99 -7.90 4.31 -1.65
CA TYR A 99 -7.03 3.28 -2.29
C TYR A 99 -7.81 2.01 -2.73
N VAL A 100 -7.55 1.25 -3.79
CA VAL A 100 -8.25 -0.04 -4.08
C VAL A 100 -7.31 -1.23 -3.84
N LEU A 101 -7.77 -2.29 -3.17
CA LEU A 101 -6.98 -3.51 -3.00
C LEU A 101 -7.23 -4.45 -4.18
N GLN A 102 -6.17 -4.83 -4.88
CA GLN A 102 -6.28 -5.55 -6.14
C GLN A 102 -5.16 -6.57 -6.34
N ASN A 103 -5.34 -7.45 -7.33
CA ASN A 103 -4.31 -8.35 -7.82
C ASN A 103 -4.17 -8.22 -9.35
N LYS A 104 -3.64 -7.07 -9.80
CA LYS A 104 -3.53 -6.60 -11.19
C LYS A 104 -4.88 -6.31 -11.89
N THR A 105 -5.40 -5.09 -11.71
CA THR A 105 -6.62 -4.63 -12.43
C THR A 105 -6.48 -4.61 -13.94
N THR A 106 -7.59 -4.88 -14.64
CA THR A 106 -7.75 -4.57 -16.07
C THR A 106 -7.95 -3.06 -16.30
N ALA A 107 -7.59 -2.58 -17.50
CA ALA A 107 -7.80 -1.20 -17.91
C ALA A 107 -9.28 -0.78 -17.91
N ILE A 108 -10.20 -1.74 -18.06
CA ILE A 108 -11.66 -1.51 -18.01
C ILE A 108 -12.07 -1.12 -16.59
N ILE A 109 -11.71 -1.93 -15.58
CA ILE A 109 -12.02 -1.65 -14.17
C ILE A 109 -11.43 -0.30 -13.76
N GLN A 110 -10.16 -0.05 -14.11
CA GLN A 110 -9.53 1.25 -13.87
C GLN A 110 -10.32 2.42 -14.47
N SER A 111 -10.79 2.31 -15.73
CA SER A 111 -11.56 3.38 -16.38
C SER A 111 -12.88 3.69 -15.67
N GLN A 112 -13.53 2.68 -15.08
CA GLN A 112 -14.77 2.88 -14.31
C GLN A 112 -14.50 3.49 -12.93
N LEU A 113 -13.40 3.12 -12.27
CA LEU A 113 -12.98 3.76 -11.02
C LEU A 113 -12.59 5.24 -11.24
N VAL A 114 -11.94 5.58 -12.36
CA VAL A 114 -11.69 6.98 -12.78
C VAL A 114 -13.01 7.73 -12.97
N LYS A 115 -13.94 7.19 -13.78
CA LYS A 115 -15.28 7.78 -13.98
C LYS A 115 -16.01 7.99 -12.66
N SER A 116 -15.98 7.01 -11.76
CA SER A 116 -16.61 7.10 -10.44
C SER A 116 -16.13 8.32 -9.66
N ILE A 117 -14.82 8.63 -9.65
CA ILE A 117 -14.36 9.79 -8.89
C ILE A 117 -14.55 11.13 -9.59
N LEU A 118 -14.65 11.16 -10.92
CA LEU A 118 -15.07 12.36 -11.64
C LEU A 118 -16.50 12.72 -11.23
N LEU A 119 -17.40 11.74 -11.22
CA LEU A 119 -18.77 11.89 -10.70
C LEU A 119 -18.80 12.37 -9.24
N HIS A 120 -17.98 11.80 -8.34
CA HIS A 120 -17.94 12.21 -6.94
C HIS A 120 -17.30 13.58 -6.71
N SER A 121 -16.24 13.93 -7.46
CA SER A 121 -15.60 15.26 -7.38
C SER A 121 -16.56 16.35 -7.83
N HIS A 122 -17.27 16.13 -8.94
CA HIS A 122 -18.27 17.05 -9.45
C HIS A 122 -19.45 17.26 -8.47
N LYS A 123 -19.95 16.20 -7.82
CA LYS A 123 -20.96 16.31 -6.75
C LYS A 123 -20.54 17.19 -5.56
N VAL A 124 -19.23 17.35 -5.33
CA VAL A 124 -18.64 18.20 -4.27
C VAL A 124 -18.30 19.61 -4.80
N GLY A 125 -18.54 19.90 -6.09
CA GLY A 125 -18.22 21.18 -6.72
C GLY A 125 -16.75 21.33 -7.14
N LEU A 126 -16.01 20.23 -7.29
CA LEU A 126 -14.60 20.25 -7.70
C LEU A 126 -14.44 20.01 -9.21
N THR A 127 -13.92 21.01 -9.93
CA THR A 127 -13.52 20.88 -11.35
C THR A 127 -12.21 20.11 -11.48
N ILE A 128 -12.21 19.02 -12.25
CA ILE A 128 -11.03 18.17 -12.48
C ILE A 128 -10.44 18.45 -13.87
N TRP A 129 -9.33 19.19 -13.90
CA TRP A 129 -8.64 19.58 -15.14
C TRP A 129 -7.89 18.44 -15.83
N GLY A 130 -7.44 17.44 -15.09
CA GLY A 130 -6.65 16.35 -15.67
C GLY A 130 -6.39 15.18 -14.73
N VAL A 131 -5.90 14.09 -15.33
CA VAL A 131 -5.51 12.85 -14.64
C VAL A 131 -4.05 12.55 -14.96
N THR A 132 -3.25 12.39 -13.91
CA THR A 132 -1.84 12.03 -14.00
C THR A 132 -1.64 10.54 -13.75
N CYS A 133 -0.84 9.88 -14.59
CA CYS A 133 -0.37 8.52 -14.34
C CYS A 133 0.97 8.25 -15.02
N ASP A 134 1.57 7.10 -14.75
CA ASP A 134 2.75 6.66 -15.47
C ASP A 134 2.42 6.06 -16.85
N GLY A 135 3.46 5.72 -17.62
CA GLY A 135 3.34 5.18 -18.97
C GLY A 135 3.06 3.67 -19.05
N ALA A 136 2.60 3.01 -17.97
CA ALA A 136 2.36 1.56 -17.98
C ALA A 136 1.27 1.16 -18.99
N TYR A 137 1.40 -0.02 -19.61
CA TYR A 137 0.52 -0.46 -20.70
C TYR A 137 -0.98 -0.43 -20.33
N THR A 138 -1.34 -0.88 -19.13
CA THR A 138 -2.71 -0.85 -18.61
C THR A 138 -3.24 0.57 -18.53
N ASN A 139 -2.41 1.50 -18.05
CA ASN A 139 -2.75 2.90 -17.81
C ASN A 139 -2.92 3.65 -19.15
N MET A 140 -2.03 3.42 -20.11
CA MET A 140 -2.16 3.93 -21.48
C MET A 140 -3.40 3.35 -22.19
N SER A 141 -3.78 2.10 -21.90
CA SER A 141 -4.97 1.45 -22.44
C SER A 141 -6.27 1.99 -21.80
N MET A 142 -6.25 2.27 -20.49
CA MET A 142 -7.33 2.94 -19.78
C MET A 142 -7.61 4.32 -20.40
N MET A 143 -6.57 5.11 -20.68
CA MET A 143 -6.73 6.43 -21.31
C MET A 143 -7.35 6.34 -22.71
N LYS A 144 -7.07 5.28 -23.49
CA LYS A 144 -7.78 5.01 -24.76
C LYS A 144 -9.26 4.68 -24.54
N ILE A 145 -9.59 3.85 -23.55
CA ILE A 145 -10.96 3.48 -23.18
C ILE A 145 -11.76 4.71 -22.70
N LEU A 146 -11.11 5.68 -22.07
CA LEU A 146 -11.71 6.97 -21.69
C LEU A 146 -11.93 7.90 -22.89
N GLY A 147 -11.09 7.83 -23.94
CA GLY A 147 -11.28 8.54 -25.21
C GLY A 147 -10.03 9.19 -25.82
N CYS A 148 -8.87 9.12 -25.15
CA CYS A 148 -7.63 9.75 -25.62
C CYS A 148 -7.03 9.02 -26.85
N LYS A 149 -6.61 9.79 -27.86
CA LYS A 149 -5.86 9.26 -29.01
C LYS A 149 -4.39 9.65 -28.86
N LEU A 150 -3.50 8.66 -28.85
CA LEU A 150 -2.10 8.84 -28.46
C LEU A 150 -1.17 9.29 -29.59
N GLY A 151 -1.64 9.29 -30.84
CA GLY A 151 -0.90 9.71 -32.05
C GLY A 151 0.31 8.85 -32.43
N ASN A 152 0.75 8.99 -33.67
CA ASN A 152 2.11 8.68 -34.11
C ASN A 152 2.96 9.96 -34.28
N SER A 153 2.34 11.13 -34.48
CA SER A 153 2.96 12.46 -34.43
C SER A 153 2.41 13.33 -33.28
N TYR A 154 3.05 14.47 -32.99
CA TYR A 154 2.58 15.42 -31.97
C TYR A 154 1.17 15.97 -32.28
N ASP A 155 0.91 16.28 -33.55
CA ASP A 155 -0.28 17.00 -33.97
C ASP A 155 -1.54 16.10 -33.92
N GLU A 156 -1.39 14.80 -34.21
CA GLU A 156 -2.42 13.76 -34.05
C GLU A 156 -2.89 13.52 -32.60
N ILE A 157 -2.10 13.90 -31.59
CA ILE A 157 -2.42 13.61 -30.18
C ILE A 157 -3.73 14.31 -29.77
N GLN A 158 -4.73 13.51 -29.40
CA GLN A 158 -5.91 13.95 -28.64
C GLN A 158 -5.71 13.53 -27.18
N SER A 159 -5.01 14.36 -26.40
CA SER A 159 -4.64 14.06 -25.01
C SER A 159 -5.76 14.32 -23.98
N TRP A 160 -7.02 14.27 -24.41
CA TRP A 160 -8.18 14.58 -23.57
C TRP A 160 -9.38 13.67 -23.87
N PHE A 161 -10.22 13.53 -22.85
CA PHE A 161 -11.53 12.88 -22.89
C PHE A 161 -12.59 13.79 -22.24
N LEU A 162 -13.87 13.42 -22.35
CA LEU A 162 -14.98 14.21 -21.82
C LEU A 162 -15.35 13.79 -20.39
N HIS A 163 -15.63 14.77 -19.52
CA HIS A 163 -16.15 14.54 -18.18
C HIS A 163 -17.59 13.99 -18.24
N PRO A 164 -17.92 12.89 -17.52
CA PRO A 164 -19.15 12.11 -17.73
C PRO A 164 -20.48 12.80 -17.31
N ILE A 165 -20.44 14.04 -16.81
CA ILE A 165 -21.63 14.88 -16.57
C ILE A 165 -21.52 16.16 -17.39
N THR A 166 -20.54 17.00 -17.07
CA THR A 166 -20.38 18.35 -17.66
C THR A 166 -19.93 18.38 -19.12
N ASN A 167 -19.45 17.27 -19.69
CA ASN A 167 -18.79 17.21 -21.00
C ASN A 167 -17.58 18.17 -21.16
N GLU A 168 -17.00 18.64 -20.05
CA GLU A 168 -15.74 19.40 -20.07
C GLU A 168 -14.56 18.50 -20.44
N LYS A 169 -13.48 19.08 -20.97
CA LYS A 169 -12.27 18.35 -21.37
C LYS A 169 -11.37 18.07 -20.17
N ILE A 170 -11.19 16.78 -19.87
CA ILE A 170 -10.21 16.30 -18.88
C ILE A 170 -8.96 15.85 -19.63
N TYR A 171 -7.81 16.38 -19.25
CA TYR A 171 -6.54 16.14 -19.93
C TYR A 171 -5.71 15.03 -19.26
N PHE A 172 -5.09 14.17 -20.06
CA PHE A 172 -4.14 13.16 -19.61
C PHE A 172 -2.73 13.74 -19.54
N VAL A 173 -2.08 13.71 -18.37
CA VAL A 173 -0.68 14.13 -18.18
C VAL A 173 0.18 12.94 -17.74
N PRO A 174 0.95 12.31 -18.66
CA PRO A 174 1.93 11.29 -18.30
C PRO A 174 3.02 11.82 -17.36
N ASP A 175 3.43 11.03 -16.38
CA ASP A 175 4.44 11.42 -15.41
C ASP A 175 5.85 11.60 -16.03
N ALA A 176 6.36 12.83 -15.96
CA ALA A 176 7.66 13.21 -16.49
C ALA A 176 8.83 12.50 -15.78
N CYS A 177 8.71 12.23 -14.47
CA CYS A 177 9.71 11.48 -13.71
C CYS A 177 9.82 10.03 -14.21
N HIS A 178 8.72 9.40 -14.65
CA HIS A 178 8.72 8.11 -15.34
C HIS A 178 9.35 8.20 -16.73
N ASN A 179 8.94 9.17 -17.57
CA ASN A 179 9.47 9.33 -18.92
C ASN A 179 10.98 9.58 -18.95
N LEU A 180 11.51 10.36 -18.00
CA LEU A 180 12.95 10.58 -17.84
C LEU A 180 13.73 9.28 -17.49
N LYS A 181 13.17 8.44 -16.60
CA LYS A 181 13.75 7.10 -16.33
C LYS A 181 13.78 6.27 -17.60
N LEU A 182 12.71 6.28 -18.39
CA LEU A 182 12.64 5.54 -19.65
C LEU A 182 13.62 6.06 -20.70
N ALA A 183 13.79 7.38 -20.86
CA ALA A 183 14.79 7.96 -21.76
C ALA A 183 16.21 7.43 -21.47
N ARG A 184 16.66 7.53 -20.20
CA ARG A 184 17.95 6.96 -19.77
C ARG A 184 18.01 5.45 -19.99
N ASN A 185 16.95 4.71 -19.65
CA ASN A 185 16.93 3.26 -19.81
C ASN A 185 17.02 2.84 -21.29
N THR A 186 16.39 3.58 -22.20
CA THR A 186 16.45 3.33 -23.66
C THR A 186 17.87 3.51 -24.15
N LEU A 187 18.50 4.67 -23.93
CA LEU A 187 19.90 4.89 -24.33
C LEU A 187 20.86 3.89 -23.66
N GLY A 188 20.70 3.63 -22.36
CA GLY A 188 21.56 2.73 -21.60
C GLY A 188 21.45 1.24 -22.00
N ASN A 189 20.32 0.83 -22.56
CA ASN A 189 20.09 -0.50 -23.13
C ASN A 189 20.55 -0.58 -24.59
N CYS A 190 20.13 0.36 -25.43
CA CYS A 190 20.45 0.40 -26.86
C CYS A 190 21.93 0.67 -27.14
N LYS A 191 22.65 1.31 -26.20
CA LYS A 191 24.03 1.83 -26.29
C LYS A 191 24.20 2.96 -27.30
N VAL A 192 23.69 2.77 -28.51
CA VAL A 192 23.67 3.76 -29.58
C VAL A 192 22.22 4.04 -29.96
N LEU A 193 21.89 5.32 -30.19
CA LEU A 193 20.71 5.76 -30.94
C LEU A 193 21.20 6.65 -32.09
N SER A 194 20.42 6.78 -33.16
CA SER A 194 20.71 7.72 -34.24
C SER A 194 19.75 8.93 -34.22
N SER A 195 20.27 10.06 -34.66
CA SER A 195 19.60 11.36 -34.80
C SER A 195 20.12 12.04 -36.06
N ASP A 196 19.53 13.16 -36.46
CA ASP A 196 19.91 13.85 -37.70
C ASP A 196 21.32 14.48 -37.62
N LEU A 197 21.86 14.71 -36.41
CA LEU A 197 23.27 15.08 -36.16
C LEU A 197 24.22 13.87 -36.01
N GLY A 198 23.73 12.64 -36.16
CA GLY A 198 24.51 11.40 -36.02
C GLY A 198 24.23 10.63 -34.73
N PHE A 199 25.27 9.98 -34.17
CA PHE A 199 25.12 8.92 -33.17
C PHE A 199 25.15 9.43 -31.72
N ILE A 200 24.06 9.17 -30.99
CA ILE A 200 23.93 9.35 -29.54
C ILE A 200 24.51 8.10 -28.87
N ARG A 201 25.59 8.21 -28.09
CA ARG A 201 26.24 7.03 -27.47
C ARG A 201 26.30 7.11 -25.95
N TRP A 202 25.87 6.04 -25.29
CA TRP A 202 26.03 5.84 -23.85
C TRP A 202 27.52 5.87 -23.43
N ASP A 203 28.40 5.45 -24.33
CA ASP A 203 29.83 5.35 -24.07
C ASP A 203 30.49 6.73 -23.93
N HIS A 204 29.95 7.79 -24.54
CA HIS A 204 30.42 9.17 -24.29
C HIS A 204 30.24 9.58 -22.81
N ILE A 205 29.11 9.19 -22.20
CA ILE A 205 28.83 9.44 -20.77
C ILE A 205 29.73 8.58 -19.88
N SER A 206 30.02 7.34 -20.31
CA SER A 206 30.91 6.42 -19.60
C SER A 206 32.37 6.89 -19.67
N ASN A 207 32.82 7.39 -20.82
CA ASN A 207 34.12 8.03 -21.04
C ASN A 207 34.27 9.28 -20.17
N LEU A 208 33.24 10.15 -20.08
CA LEU A 208 33.23 11.31 -19.19
C LEU A 208 33.44 10.91 -17.72
N HIS A 209 32.79 9.85 -17.25
CA HIS A 209 33.02 9.34 -15.89
C HIS A 209 34.45 8.81 -15.72
N ASN A 210 34.91 7.95 -16.63
CA ASN A 210 36.25 7.36 -16.57
C ASN A 210 37.37 8.42 -16.64
N PHE A 211 37.21 9.46 -17.46
CA PHE A 211 38.15 10.58 -17.57
C PHE A 211 38.21 11.37 -16.26
N GLN A 212 37.06 11.69 -15.64
CA GLN A 212 37.00 12.37 -14.35
C GLN A 212 37.66 11.55 -13.23
N GLN A 213 37.47 10.23 -13.20
CA GLN A 213 38.19 9.36 -12.25
C GLN A 213 39.71 9.38 -12.50
N LYS A 214 40.17 9.38 -13.76
CA LYS A 214 41.60 9.47 -14.12
C LYS A 214 42.23 10.78 -13.66
N ILE A 215 41.56 11.92 -13.83
CA ILE A 215 42.08 13.24 -13.40
C ILE A 215 41.78 13.59 -11.94
N LYS A 216 41.00 12.75 -11.22
CA LYS A 216 40.53 12.95 -9.83
C LYS A 216 39.75 14.27 -9.60
N LEU A 217 39.25 14.89 -10.66
CA LEU A 217 38.50 16.14 -10.68
C LEU A 217 37.22 15.94 -11.51
N LYS A 218 36.17 16.72 -11.22
CA LYS A 218 34.86 16.59 -11.87
C LYS A 218 34.44 17.86 -12.60
N PHE A 219 34.00 17.68 -13.84
CA PHE A 219 33.20 18.65 -14.60
C PHE A 219 31.72 18.46 -14.23
N ALA A 220 31.20 17.24 -14.43
CA ALA A 220 29.85 16.85 -14.03
C ALA A 220 29.85 16.36 -12.57
N ASN A 221 29.81 17.30 -11.62
CA ASN A 221 29.99 17.06 -10.18
C ASN A 221 29.19 15.88 -9.58
N LYS A 222 27.94 15.67 -10.03
CA LYS A 222 27.04 14.60 -9.56
C LYS A 222 27.32 13.23 -10.21
N LEU A 223 27.94 13.19 -11.39
CA LEU A 223 28.24 11.94 -12.09
C LEU A 223 29.19 11.07 -11.26
N SER A 224 28.92 9.77 -11.24
CA SER A 224 29.53 8.80 -10.33
C SER A 224 29.14 7.38 -10.75
N ASP A 225 29.78 6.36 -10.18
CA ASP A 225 29.69 4.96 -10.61
C ASP A 225 28.26 4.39 -10.52
N VAL A 226 27.39 4.95 -9.67
CA VAL A 226 25.96 4.61 -9.57
C VAL A 226 25.12 5.09 -10.77
N HIS A 227 25.64 6.03 -11.57
CA HIS A 227 25.05 6.52 -12.81
C HIS A 227 25.47 5.68 -14.02
N ILE A 228 26.69 5.15 -14.02
CA ILE A 228 27.18 4.26 -15.07
C ILE A 228 26.57 2.86 -14.88
N ASN A 229 26.59 2.34 -13.64
CA ASN A 229 25.92 1.10 -13.24
C ASN A 229 24.42 1.31 -12.96
N TRP A 230 23.73 2.01 -13.87
CA TRP A 230 22.34 2.45 -13.68
C TRP A 230 21.34 1.31 -13.51
N GLN A 231 21.64 0.11 -13.98
CA GLN A 231 20.78 -1.07 -13.89
C GLN A 231 20.42 -1.37 -12.42
N ASN A 232 21.41 -1.28 -11.53
CA ASN A 232 21.25 -1.45 -10.08
C ASN A 232 20.34 -0.40 -9.43
N ASN A 233 20.11 0.72 -10.11
CA ASN A 233 19.29 1.84 -9.65
C ASN A 233 18.25 2.29 -10.70
N LYS A 234 17.73 1.36 -11.52
CA LYS A 234 16.80 1.65 -12.65
C LYS A 234 15.64 2.58 -12.26
N MET A 235 15.10 2.44 -11.06
CA MET A 235 13.96 3.23 -10.56
C MET A 235 14.32 4.61 -9.97
N LYS A 236 15.60 4.97 -9.84
CA LYS A 236 16.03 6.27 -9.30
C LYS A 236 15.96 7.37 -10.36
N VAL A 237 14.94 8.22 -10.26
CA VAL A 237 14.73 9.42 -11.08
C VAL A 237 15.90 10.40 -10.94
N CYS A 238 16.40 10.61 -9.73
CA CYS A 238 17.51 11.55 -9.47
C CYS A 238 18.77 11.22 -10.27
N TYR A 239 19.09 9.93 -10.48
CA TYR A 239 20.22 9.54 -11.31
C TYR A 239 19.91 9.66 -12.81
N ALA A 240 18.65 9.51 -13.24
CA ALA A 240 18.27 9.80 -14.63
C ALA A 240 18.45 11.29 -14.97
N ALA A 241 17.97 12.17 -14.09
CA ALA A 241 18.14 13.62 -14.20
C ALA A 241 19.61 14.09 -14.10
N GLN A 242 20.46 13.35 -13.38
CA GLN A 242 21.88 13.69 -13.24
C GLN A 242 22.73 13.14 -14.39
N THR A 243 22.33 12.01 -14.99
CA THR A 243 22.93 11.50 -16.23
C THR A 243 22.57 12.39 -17.43
N LEU A 244 21.28 12.56 -17.71
CA LEU A 244 20.77 13.33 -18.85
C LEU A 244 20.50 14.78 -18.41
N SER A 245 21.58 15.54 -18.21
CA SER A 245 21.54 16.93 -17.75
C SER A 245 22.29 17.88 -18.68
N SER A 246 21.92 19.16 -18.68
CA SER A 246 22.67 20.22 -19.36
C SER A 246 24.12 20.30 -18.87
N SER A 247 24.38 20.04 -17.58
CA SER A 247 25.76 20.01 -17.05
C SER A 247 26.59 18.82 -17.56
N THR A 248 25.94 17.70 -17.93
CA THR A 248 26.59 16.59 -18.63
C THR A 248 26.92 17.00 -20.07
N ALA A 249 25.97 17.65 -20.75
CA ALA A 249 26.13 18.14 -22.11
C ALA A 249 27.28 19.18 -22.21
N GLU A 250 27.32 20.16 -21.31
CA GLU A 250 28.38 21.17 -21.24
C GLU A 250 29.76 20.57 -20.97
N ALA A 251 29.85 19.58 -20.07
CA ALA A 251 31.10 18.85 -19.83
C ALA A 251 31.58 18.11 -21.09
N LEU A 252 30.68 17.42 -21.79
CA LEU A 252 31.00 16.74 -23.06
C LEU A 252 31.47 17.72 -24.14
N LYS A 253 30.77 18.86 -24.28
CA LYS A 253 31.13 19.94 -25.22
C LYS A 253 32.51 20.50 -24.95
N PHE A 254 32.84 20.75 -23.68
CA PHE A 254 34.15 21.28 -23.27
C PHE A 254 35.28 20.30 -23.60
N LEU A 255 35.09 19.00 -23.35
CA LEU A 255 36.11 17.98 -23.65
C LEU A 255 36.33 17.82 -25.17
N LYS A 256 35.27 17.92 -25.99
CA LYS A 256 35.39 18.03 -27.46
C LYS A 256 36.17 19.29 -27.88
N GLN A 257 35.84 20.45 -27.31
CA GLN A 257 36.54 21.72 -27.58
C GLN A 257 38.03 21.69 -27.18
N LYS A 258 38.40 20.84 -26.21
CA LYS A 258 39.79 20.58 -25.81
C LYS A 258 40.46 19.43 -26.56
N GLN A 259 39.81 18.87 -27.59
CA GLN A 259 40.34 17.82 -28.48
C GLN A 259 40.87 16.59 -27.71
N ILE A 260 40.21 16.22 -26.62
CA ILE A 260 40.62 15.08 -25.78
C ILE A 260 40.17 13.78 -26.45
N SER A 261 41.07 12.81 -26.56
CA SER A 261 40.81 11.53 -27.24
C SER A 261 39.66 10.76 -26.59
N GLY A 262 38.81 10.16 -27.43
CA GLY A 262 37.58 9.50 -26.99
C GLY A 262 36.40 10.45 -26.72
N PHE A 263 36.55 11.75 -27.04
CA PHE A 263 35.50 12.78 -27.00
C PHE A 263 35.22 13.40 -28.39
N GLU A 264 35.40 12.59 -29.45
CA GLU A 264 35.02 12.92 -30.82
C GLU A 264 33.53 12.62 -31.09
N ASN A 265 32.92 13.33 -32.05
CA ASN A 265 31.55 13.07 -32.55
C ASN A 265 30.44 13.05 -31.47
N ILE A 266 30.56 13.87 -30.42
CA ILE A 266 29.60 13.87 -29.30
C ILE A 266 28.34 14.71 -29.56
N ASP A 267 28.28 15.54 -30.61
CA ASP A 267 27.29 16.62 -30.75
C ASP A 267 25.83 16.14 -30.62
N ALA A 268 25.48 15.02 -31.25
CA ALA A 268 24.19 14.35 -31.09
C ALA A 268 23.89 13.94 -29.63
N THR A 269 24.91 13.51 -28.87
CA THR A 269 24.77 13.14 -27.45
C THR A 269 24.71 14.36 -26.53
N GLU A 270 25.44 15.44 -26.86
CA GLU A 270 25.31 16.74 -26.18
C GLU A 270 23.87 17.24 -26.32
N GLU A 271 23.37 17.28 -27.55
CA GLU A 271 22.01 17.69 -27.89
C GLU A 271 20.97 16.81 -27.18
N TYR A 272 21.06 15.48 -27.28
CA TYR A 272 20.12 14.58 -26.62
C TYR A 272 20.05 14.81 -25.09
N CYS A 273 21.19 14.98 -24.43
CA CYS A 273 21.22 15.24 -22.98
C CYS A 273 20.60 16.60 -22.64
N ARG A 274 20.88 17.64 -23.44
CA ARG A 274 20.37 19.00 -23.28
C ARG A 274 18.85 19.07 -23.52
N ILE A 275 18.36 18.42 -24.57
CA ILE A 275 16.94 18.40 -24.95
C ILE A 275 16.09 17.68 -23.90
N ILE A 276 16.54 16.51 -23.42
CA ILE A 276 15.82 15.76 -22.38
C ILE A 276 15.75 16.54 -21.05
N ASP A 277 16.84 17.22 -20.66
CA ASP A 277 16.89 18.06 -19.45
C ASP A 277 15.91 19.25 -19.56
N GLN A 278 15.90 19.96 -20.70
CA GLN A 278 15.01 21.10 -20.96
C GLN A 278 13.52 20.72 -20.97
N ILE A 279 13.17 19.58 -21.58
CA ILE A 279 11.79 19.05 -21.55
C ILE A 279 11.41 18.66 -20.12
N PHE A 280 12.28 17.99 -19.38
CA PHE A 280 12.01 17.58 -18.01
C PHE A 280 11.86 18.78 -17.06
N ASP A 281 12.69 19.81 -17.22
CA ASP A 281 12.61 21.07 -16.46
C ASP A 281 11.26 21.77 -16.65
N PHE A 282 10.79 21.88 -17.90
CA PHE A 282 9.47 22.43 -18.22
C PHE A 282 8.33 21.66 -17.56
N LEU A 283 8.41 20.33 -17.53
CA LEU A 283 7.42 19.47 -16.89
C LEU A 283 7.54 19.39 -15.36
N ASN A 284 8.51 20.09 -14.75
CA ASN A 284 8.87 19.98 -13.34
C ASN A 284 9.03 21.35 -12.66
N SER A 285 8.33 22.38 -13.13
CA SER A 285 8.31 23.73 -12.54
C SER A 285 7.63 23.72 -11.17
N LYS A 286 8.38 24.14 -10.13
CA LYS A 286 7.94 24.08 -8.71
C LYS A 286 7.77 25.44 -8.03
N SER A 287 8.27 26.53 -8.64
CA SER A 287 8.31 27.86 -8.02
C SER A 287 8.03 28.95 -9.03
N ILE A 288 7.33 30.01 -8.57
CA ILE A 288 7.02 31.21 -9.37
C ILE A 288 8.31 31.92 -9.81
N PHE A 289 9.35 31.86 -8.98
CA PHE A 289 10.64 32.52 -9.19
C PHE A 289 11.64 31.69 -10.03
N SER A 290 11.24 30.51 -10.52
CA SER A 290 12.07 29.71 -11.41
C SER A 290 12.19 30.37 -12.79
N LYS A 291 13.38 30.27 -13.40
CA LYS A 291 13.73 30.91 -14.68
C LYS A 291 13.80 29.89 -15.81
N ASP A 292 13.87 30.41 -17.04
CA ASP A 292 14.12 29.64 -18.26
C ASP A 292 13.12 28.47 -18.42
N TYR A 293 13.60 27.28 -18.76
CA TYR A 293 12.75 26.09 -18.90
C TYR A 293 12.01 25.71 -17.63
N LYS A 294 12.51 26.06 -16.43
CA LYS A 294 11.81 25.81 -15.16
C LYS A 294 10.74 26.87 -14.83
N SER A 295 10.58 27.93 -15.64
CA SER A 295 9.63 29.00 -15.35
C SER A 295 8.16 28.51 -15.37
N PRO A 296 7.27 29.13 -14.58
CA PRO A 296 5.85 28.80 -14.61
C PRO A 296 5.21 29.23 -15.94
N ILE A 297 4.15 28.54 -16.35
CA ILE A 297 3.31 28.99 -17.48
C ILE A 297 2.41 30.13 -16.99
N THR A 298 2.27 31.20 -17.78
CA THR A 298 1.49 32.41 -17.48
C THR A 298 0.79 32.89 -18.76
N LYS A 299 -0.26 33.72 -18.63
CA LYS A 299 -0.99 34.32 -19.77
C LYS A 299 -0.08 35.09 -20.74
N ASN A 300 1.09 35.57 -20.27
CA ASN A 300 2.03 36.39 -21.05
C ASN A 300 3.20 35.61 -21.69
N ASN A 301 3.58 34.44 -21.17
CA ASN A 301 4.74 33.67 -21.67
C ASN A 301 4.35 32.35 -22.36
N ILE A 302 3.06 31.98 -22.38
CA ILE A 302 2.62 30.65 -22.84
C ILE A 302 3.04 30.32 -24.27
N ASP A 303 2.84 31.23 -25.22
CA ASP A 303 3.21 31.00 -26.63
C ASP A 303 4.73 31.09 -26.85
N ALA A 304 5.43 31.90 -26.05
CA ALA A 304 6.90 31.98 -26.06
C ALA A 304 7.57 30.73 -25.45
N LEU A 305 6.89 30.05 -24.52
CA LEU A 305 7.28 28.73 -24.03
C LEU A 305 6.94 27.64 -25.04
N GLU A 306 5.74 27.65 -25.64
CA GLU A 306 5.35 26.64 -26.63
C GLU A 306 6.29 26.64 -27.84
N ASN A 307 6.61 27.82 -28.39
CA ASN A 307 7.59 27.97 -29.48
C ASN A 307 9.01 27.47 -29.11
N LYS A 308 9.38 27.45 -27.81
CA LYS A 308 10.65 26.88 -27.33
C LYS A 308 10.59 25.37 -27.11
N ILE A 309 9.45 24.83 -26.67
CA ILE A 309 9.30 23.40 -26.34
C ILE A 309 8.92 22.53 -27.55
N LEU A 310 8.13 23.05 -28.50
CA LEU A 310 7.70 22.27 -29.67
C LEU A 310 8.86 21.71 -30.52
N PRO A 311 9.96 22.44 -30.79
CA PRO A 311 11.12 21.88 -31.50
C PRO A 311 11.77 20.71 -30.74
N LEU A 312 11.88 20.84 -29.40
CA LEU A 312 12.44 19.80 -28.53
C LEU A 312 11.63 18.51 -28.58
N ILE A 313 10.30 18.63 -28.60
CA ILE A 313 9.40 17.48 -28.73
C ILE A 313 9.44 16.89 -30.15
N ARG A 314 9.52 17.71 -31.20
CA ARG A 314 9.66 17.24 -32.59
C ARG A 314 10.96 16.45 -32.80
N TYR A 315 12.07 16.88 -32.23
CA TYR A 315 13.33 16.13 -32.21
C TYR A 315 13.17 14.71 -31.62
N LEU A 316 12.40 14.54 -30.54
CA LEU A 316 12.18 13.20 -29.97
C LEU A 316 11.51 12.21 -30.94
N TYR A 317 10.79 12.69 -31.96
CA TYR A 317 10.21 11.85 -33.01
C TYR A 317 11.21 11.47 -34.12
N THR A 318 12.29 12.24 -34.37
CA THR A 318 13.28 11.90 -35.41
C THR A 318 14.28 10.83 -34.96
N LEU A 319 14.41 10.62 -33.63
CA LEU A 319 15.28 9.60 -33.02
C LEU A 319 15.01 8.18 -33.56
N LYS A 320 16.10 7.48 -33.90
CA LYS A 320 16.11 6.14 -34.49
C LYS A 320 16.93 5.14 -33.67
N PHE A 321 16.66 3.86 -33.90
CA PHE A 321 17.42 2.71 -33.42
C PHE A 321 17.26 1.57 -34.44
N ASP A 322 18.36 0.95 -34.87
CA ASP A 322 18.41 -0.03 -35.96
C ASP A 322 17.62 0.47 -37.21
N ASP A 323 17.91 1.73 -37.58
CA ASP A 323 17.26 2.56 -38.62
C ASP A 323 15.73 2.77 -38.53
N GLN A 324 15.06 2.16 -37.54
CA GLN A 324 13.65 2.39 -37.26
C GLN A 324 13.45 3.57 -36.31
N TYR A 325 12.48 4.44 -36.61
CA TYR A 325 12.09 5.53 -35.71
C TYR A 325 11.59 4.99 -34.36
N LEU A 326 12.17 5.45 -33.25
CA LEU A 326 11.85 4.98 -31.90
C LEU A 326 10.36 5.10 -31.58
N HIS A 327 9.69 6.14 -32.10
CA HIS A 327 8.27 6.42 -31.88
C HIS A 327 7.32 5.39 -32.52
N LEU A 328 7.81 4.55 -33.45
CA LEU A 328 7.04 3.43 -34.01
C LEU A 328 7.22 2.15 -33.18
N THR A 329 8.41 1.94 -32.64
CA THR A 329 8.80 0.72 -31.89
C THR A 329 8.16 0.61 -30.49
N ASN A 330 8.34 -0.55 -29.84
CA ASN A 330 8.00 -0.76 -28.42
C ASN A 330 8.77 0.16 -27.44
N LYS A 331 9.78 0.92 -27.89
CA LYS A 331 10.55 1.86 -27.06
C LYS A 331 9.92 3.27 -27.00
N LYS A 332 8.81 3.52 -27.71
CA LYS A 332 8.18 4.84 -27.89
C LYS A 332 7.64 5.53 -26.64
N THR A 333 7.45 4.80 -25.54
CA THR A 333 6.70 5.27 -24.37
C THR A 333 7.18 6.62 -23.81
N PHE A 334 8.49 6.89 -23.78
CA PHE A 334 9.00 8.18 -23.30
C PHE A 334 8.75 9.35 -24.26
N ILE A 335 8.78 9.09 -25.58
CA ILE A 335 8.53 10.09 -26.64
C ILE A 335 7.06 10.50 -26.59
N CYS A 336 6.16 9.51 -26.68
CA CYS A 336 4.71 9.74 -26.54
C CYS A 336 4.38 10.36 -25.18
N GLY A 337 5.01 9.88 -24.09
CA GLY A 337 4.80 10.36 -22.74
C GLY A 337 5.13 11.84 -22.58
N PHE A 338 6.31 12.29 -23.04
CA PHE A 338 6.67 13.70 -23.02
C PHE A 338 5.79 14.54 -23.96
N ALA A 339 5.51 14.07 -25.18
CA ALA A 339 4.67 14.78 -26.14
C ALA A 339 3.24 15.02 -25.63
N ILE A 340 2.60 13.99 -25.08
CA ILE A 340 1.25 14.08 -24.48
C ILE A 340 1.27 15.00 -23.25
N ALA A 341 2.28 14.90 -22.38
CA ALA A 341 2.37 15.74 -21.18
C ALA A 341 2.50 17.22 -21.53
N VAL A 342 3.37 17.56 -22.49
CA VAL A 342 3.53 18.93 -23.00
C VAL A 342 2.23 19.45 -23.62
N LYS A 343 1.60 18.69 -24.53
CA LYS A 343 0.38 19.12 -25.22
C LYS A 343 -0.77 19.36 -24.24
N SER A 344 -0.95 18.45 -23.29
CA SER A 344 -1.94 18.60 -22.22
C SER A 344 -1.68 19.83 -21.35
N LEU A 345 -0.44 20.10 -20.92
CA LEU A 345 -0.15 21.25 -20.06
C LEU A 345 -0.40 22.58 -20.76
N PHE A 346 -0.06 22.72 -22.05
CA PHE A 346 -0.43 23.92 -22.82
C PHE A 346 -1.94 24.05 -23.02
N CYS A 347 -2.67 22.96 -23.29
CA CYS A 347 -4.12 23.00 -23.38
C CYS A 347 -4.81 23.34 -22.05
N ILE A 348 -4.37 22.75 -20.93
CA ILE A 348 -4.87 23.06 -19.57
C ILE A 348 -4.60 24.53 -19.25
N ALA A 349 -3.38 25.02 -19.47
CA ALA A 349 -3.02 26.40 -19.15
C ALA A 349 -3.84 27.41 -19.99
N ARG A 350 -4.03 27.17 -21.30
CA ARG A 350 -4.92 27.98 -22.14
C ARG A 350 -6.36 27.96 -21.63
N ALA A 351 -6.91 26.77 -21.33
CA ALA A 351 -8.28 26.64 -20.85
C ALA A 351 -8.52 27.29 -19.47
N ILE A 352 -7.51 27.29 -18.58
CA ILE A 352 -7.54 28.04 -17.31
C ILE A 352 -7.50 29.55 -17.58
N PHE A 353 -6.54 30.05 -18.38
CA PHE A 353 -6.37 31.49 -18.61
C PHE A 353 -7.44 32.14 -19.50
N ILE A 354 -8.28 31.37 -20.19
CA ILE A 354 -9.47 31.84 -20.91
C ILE A 354 -10.67 32.03 -19.97
N ASN A 355 -10.76 31.25 -18.89
CA ASN A 355 -11.88 31.35 -17.96
C ASN A 355 -11.59 32.40 -16.89
N ASP A 356 -11.87 33.67 -17.16
CA ASP A 356 -11.57 34.79 -16.26
C ASP A 356 -12.30 34.72 -14.89
N SER A 357 -13.28 33.82 -14.70
CA SER A 357 -13.83 33.51 -13.36
C SER A 357 -12.86 32.69 -12.48
N ILE A 358 -11.88 32.03 -13.09
CA ILE A 358 -10.89 31.16 -12.45
C ILE A 358 -9.57 31.93 -12.37
N ASN A 359 -9.48 32.77 -11.34
CA ASN A 359 -8.47 33.82 -11.18
C ASN A 359 -7.05 33.25 -10.91
N PHE A 360 -6.40 32.74 -11.96
CA PHE A 360 -5.08 32.09 -11.95
C PHE A 360 -4.03 32.92 -12.68
N ASN A 361 -3.04 33.41 -11.93
CA ASN A 361 -1.92 34.18 -12.51
C ASN A 361 -0.88 33.29 -13.22
N TYR A 362 -0.77 32.02 -12.81
CA TYR A 362 0.25 31.09 -13.32
C TYR A 362 -0.16 29.61 -13.11
N VAL A 363 0.50 28.70 -13.84
CA VAL A 363 0.39 27.25 -13.69
C VAL A 363 1.78 26.64 -13.43
N LEU A 364 1.88 25.86 -12.34
CA LEU A 364 3.08 25.10 -11.97
C LEU A 364 2.95 23.65 -12.45
N THR A 365 3.77 23.25 -13.41
CA THR A 365 3.69 21.93 -14.07
C THR A 365 3.91 20.76 -13.10
N TYR A 366 4.68 20.96 -12.02
CA TYR A 366 4.87 19.96 -10.95
C TYR A 366 3.58 19.58 -10.20
N LYS A 367 2.51 20.38 -10.29
CA LYS A 367 1.19 20.00 -9.75
C LYS A 367 0.60 18.75 -10.45
N PHE A 368 1.06 18.44 -11.66
CA PHE A 368 0.60 17.32 -12.48
C PHE A 368 1.59 16.13 -12.52
N SER A 369 2.54 16.03 -11.56
CA SER A 369 3.45 14.88 -11.43
C SER A 369 2.94 13.84 -10.43
N GLN A 370 3.30 12.56 -10.66
CA GLN A 370 2.96 11.45 -9.77
C GLN A 370 3.78 11.44 -8.47
N ASP A 371 4.81 12.29 -8.35
CA ASP A 371 5.62 12.54 -7.14
C ASP A 371 4.77 12.69 -5.86
N HIS A 372 3.57 13.30 -5.94
CA HIS A 372 2.69 13.49 -4.78
C HIS A 372 2.21 12.18 -4.16
N LEU A 373 1.99 11.15 -4.99
CA LEU A 373 1.65 9.79 -4.56
C LEU A 373 2.88 9.01 -4.10
N GLU A 374 4.04 9.16 -4.75
CA GLU A 374 5.29 8.53 -4.28
C GLU A 374 5.72 9.07 -2.90
N LEU A 375 5.47 10.35 -2.62
CA LEU A 375 5.65 10.92 -1.28
C LEU A 375 4.69 10.31 -0.25
N LEU A 376 3.42 10.08 -0.62
CA LEU A 376 2.45 9.38 0.24
C LEU A 376 2.88 7.94 0.51
N PHE A 377 3.35 7.22 -0.52
CA PHE A 377 3.88 5.85 -0.37
C PHE A 377 5.13 5.84 0.52
N GLY A 378 6.00 6.85 0.38
CA GLY A 378 7.12 7.09 1.26
C GLY A 378 6.68 7.24 2.73
N GLN A 379 5.62 8.02 3.01
CA GLN A 379 5.07 8.19 4.36
C GLN A 379 4.46 6.88 4.91
N ILE A 380 3.70 6.14 4.09
CA ILE A 380 3.11 4.85 4.47
C ILE A 380 4.20 3.84 4.82
N ARG A 381 5.23 3.69 3.97
CA ARG A 381 6.34 2.75 4.21
C ARG A 381 7.16 3.14 5.45
N GLN A 382 7.37 4.43 5.70
CA GLN A 382 8.09 4.92 6.89
C GLN A 382 7.38 4.56 8.21
N ARG A 383 6.04 4.52 8.24
CA ARG A 383 5.28 4.06 9.43
C ARG A 383 5.51 2.59 9.77
N GLY A 384 5.95 1.78 8.82
CA GLY A 384 6.40 0.40 9.06
C GLY A 384 7.79 0.29 9.67
N GLY A 385 8.53 1.40 9.84
CA GLY A 385 9.94 1.39 10.26
C GLY A 385 10.79 0.53 9.31
N SER A 386 11.44 -0.50 9.85
CA SER A 386 12.20 -1.48 9.06
C SER A 386 11.33 -2.36 8.15
N ASN A 387 10.00 -2.35 8.29
CA ASN A 387 9.06 -3.09 7.44
C ASN A 387 8.53 -2.22 6.29
N ASN A 388 9.37 -1.96 5.29
CA ASN A 388 9.06 -1.14 4.11
C ASN A 388 8.05 -1.76 3.10
N ASN A 389 7.55 -2.97 3.37
CA ASN A 389 6.50 -3.64 2.61
C ASN A 389 5.30 -3.96 3.53
N PRO A 390 4.28 -3.08 3.61
CA PRO A 390 3.12 -3.30 4.47
C PRO A 390 2.17 -4.36 3.89
N ASN A 391 1.51 -5.11 4.76
CA ASN A 391 0.33 -5.89 4.39
C ASN A 391 -0.94 -5.01 4.42
N VAL A 392 -2.10 -5.57 4.03
CA VAL A 392 -3.38 -4.84 4.01
C VAL A 392 -3.75 -4.23 5.37
N LEU A 393 -3.55 -4.93 6.49
CA LEU A 393 -3.89 -4.40 7.82
C LEU A 393 -2.99 -3.22 8.19
N GLN A 394 -1.68 -3.35 7.96
CA GLN A 394 -0.69 -2.27 8.17
C GLN A 394 -0.98 -1.07 7.26
N LEU A 395 -1.43 -1.31 6.02
CA LEU A 395 -1.87 -0.27 5.10
C LEU A 395 -3.08 0.49 5.66
N LYS A 396 -4.18 -0.20 6.01
CA LYS A 396 -5.40 0.44 6.53
C LYS A 396 -5.10 1.23 7.81
N THR A 397 -4.24 0.72 8.70
CA THR A 397 -3.78 1.46 9.90
C THR A 397 -2.92 2.68 9.55
N ALA A 398 -1.95 2.56 8.63
CA ALA A 398 -1.10 3.68 8.22
C ALA A 398 -1.90 4.81 7.56
N ILE A 399 -2.90 4.49 6.73
CA ILE A 399 -3.80 5.46 6.10
C ILE A 399 -4.66 6.18 7.15
N LYS A 400 -5.31 5.42 8.04
CA LYS A 400 -6.09 5.99 9.16
C LYS A 400 -5.24 6.96 9.98
N GLN A 401 -3.99 6.60 10.29
CA GLN A 401 -3.06 7.50 10.96
C GLN A 401 -2.72 8.74 10.12
N ILE A 402 -2.39 8.62 8.82
CA ILE A 402 -2.07 9.78 7.97
C ILE A 402 -3.24 10.77 7.94
N LEU A 403 -4.45 10.29 7.68
CA LEU A 403 -5.65 11.14 7.64
C LEU A 403 -6.00 11.73 9.03
N LEU A 404 -5.72 11.02 10.11
CA LEU A 404 -5.81 11.54 11.49
C LEU A 404 -4.73 12.59 11.82
N LYS A 405 -3.55 12.59 11.17
CA LYS A 405 -2.55 13.66 11.37
C LYS A 405 -3.12 15.01 10.91
N ASN A 406 -3.77 15.00 9.75
CA ASN A 406 -4.37 16.17 9.12
C ASN A 406 -5.54 16.78 9.93
N ALA A 407 -6.02 16.10 10.99
CA ALA A 407 -7.00 16.63 11.92
C ALA A 407 -6.44 17.63 12.95
N LEU A 408 -5.11 17.70 13.13
CA LEU A 408 -4.49 18.23 14.35
C LEU A 408 -3.84 19.61 14.14
N LYS A 409 -4.61 20.69 14.37
CA LYS A 409 -4.09 22.07 14.45
C LYS A 409 -3.64 22.41 15.88
N CYS A 410 -2.50 23.09 16.00
CA CYS A 410 -2.11 23.81 17.23
C CYS A 410 -2.75 25.21 17.25
N LYS A 411 -2.78 25.87 18.41
CA LYS A 411 -3.09 27.31 18.50
C LYS A 411 -1.81 28.14 18.33
N ASN A 412 -1.89 29.22 17.56
CA ASN A 412 -0.73 30.06 17.21
C ASN A 412 -0.37 31.05 18.33
N ASN A 413 0.08 30.52 19.47
CA ASN A 413 0.54 31.29 20.65
C ASN A 413 2.01 30.98 21.00
N GLY A 414 2.85 30.71 20.00
CA GLY A 414 4.28 30.43 20.19
C GLY A 414 5.14 30.93 19.03
N ASN A 415 6.37 31.34 19.33
CA ASN A 415 7.29 32.02 18.40
C ASN A 415 7.95 31.06 17.39
N CYS A 416 7.16 30.33 16.61
CA CYS A 416 7.64 29.39 15.58
C CYS A 416 6.83 29.53 14.29
N ASN A 417 7.48 30.01 13.22
CA ASN A 417 6.84 30.15 11.91
C ASN A 417 6.73 28.79 11.21
N ASN A 418 5.52 28.22 11.18
CA ASN A 418 5.18 27.16 10.25
C ASN A 418 5.17 27.72 8.81
N PHE A 419 6.02 27.20 7.93
CA PHE A 419 6.01 27.59 6.51
C PHE A 419 5.02 26.77 5.66
N ASP A 420 4.60 25.60 6.14
CA ASP A 420 3.61 24.72 5.51
C ASP A 420 2.52 24.29 6.52
N ASP A 421 1.53 25.16 6.72
CA ASP A 421 0.25 24.75 7.29
C ASP A 421 -0.57 24.00 6.23
N ASP A 422 -0.70 22.68 6.40
CA ASP A 422 -1.63 21.86 5.61
C ASP A 422 -3.07 22.33 5.89
N VAL A 423 -3.73 22.87 4.86
CA VAL A 423 -5.03 23.59 5.00
C VAL A 423 -6.16 22.67 5.48
N THR A 424 -6.07 21.37 5.19
CA THR A 424 -7.08 20.37 5.57
C THR A 424 -7.33 20.37 7.09
N CYS A 425 -8.59 20.56 7.49
CA CYS A 425 -9.07 20.09 8.78
C CYS A 425 -9.34 18.56 8.73
N SER A 426 -9.82 17.98 9.83
CA SER A 426 -10.17 16.55 9.87
C SER A 426 -11.18 16.20 8.78
N ILE A 427 -10.86 15.20 7.96
CA ILE A 427 -11.79 14.62 6.97
C ILE A 427 -12.76 13.63 7.66
N PHE A 428 -12.47 13.24 8.91
CA PHE A 428 -13.30 12.32 9.69
C PHE A 428 -13.77 12.93 11.00
N ASP A 429 -15.07 12.81 11.26
CA ASP A 429 -15.65 13.07 12.57
C ASP A 429 -15.21 12.02 13.60
N PHE A 430 -14.99 12.46 14.84
CA PHE A 430 -14.82 11.56 15.97
C PHE A 430 -16.16 10.89 16.33
N LYS A 431 -16.52 9.84 15.57
CA LYS A 431 -17.65 8.97 15.92
C LYS A 431 -17.33 8.19 17.19
N TRP A 432 -17.82 8.71 18.31
CA TRP A 432 -17.90 7.99 19.57
C TRP A 432 -18.81 6.78 19.38
N ASN A 433 -18.24 5.57 19.38
CA ASN A 433 -19.04 4.38 19.59
C ASN A 433 -19.68 4.50 20.98
N LYS A 434 -21.00 4.74 21.03
CA LYS A 434 -21.77 4.55 22.26
C LYS A 434 -21.46 3.14 22.77
N LYS A 435 -21.12 3.01 24.06
CA LYS A 435 -21.00 1.69 24.69
C LYS A 435 -22.37 1.00 24.60
N ILE A 436 -22.52 0.07 23.66
CA ILE A 436 -23.60 -0.91 23.73
C ILE A 436 -23.28 -1.76 24.96
N GLN A 437 -24.14 -1.70 25.97
CA GLN A 437 -23.95 -2.46 27.22
C GLN A 437 -24.22 -3.95 26.98
N PHE A 438 -23.20 -4.63 26.45
CA PHE A 438 -22.99 -6.05 26.71
C PHE A 438 -21.66 -6.18 27.44
N ASN A 439 -21.71 -6.64 28.68
CA ASN A 439 -20.51 -7.04 29.41
C ASN A 439 -19.91 -8.28 28.73
N ASN A 440 -18.93 -8.03 27.88
CA ASN A 440 -17.94 -8.97 27.37
C ASN A 440 -16.65 -8.15 27.28
N ASP A 441 -15.63 -8.51 28.05
CA ASP A 441 -14.39 -7.74 28.09
C ASP A 441 -13.70 -7.65 26.72
N GLU A 442 -13.01 -6.53 26.49
CA GLU A 442 -12.20 -6.34 25.28
C GLU A 442 -11.13 -7.42 25.22
N TYR A 443 -11.32 -8.42 24.33
CA TYR A 443 -10.36 -9.49 24.05
C TYR A 443 -8.94 -8.92 24.03
N GLN A 444 -8.14 -9.33 25.00
CA GLN A 444 -6.75 -8.91 25.08
C GLN A 444 -6.01 -9.59 23.94
N ASP A 445 -5.57 -8.76 22.98
CA ASP A 445 -4.66 -9.13 21.89
C ASP A 445 -3.25 -9.23 22.49
N GLU A 446 -3.09 -10.22 23.38
CA GLU A 446 -1.78 -10.76 23.75
C GLU A 446 -1.25 -11.59 22.58
N ASP A 447 0.07 -11.56 22.36
CA ASP A 447 0.70 -12.43 21.38
C ASP A 447 0.36 -13.90 21.68
N VAL A 448 -0.28 -14.56 20.71
CA VAL A 448 -0.60 -15.99 20.79
C VAL A 448 0.71 -16.77 20.64
N ASP A 449 0.95 -17.72 21.55
CA ASP A 449 2.18 -18.52 21.58
C ASP A 449 2.44 -19.15 20.21
N GLU A 450 3.59 -18.82 19.61
CA GLU A 450 3.96 -19.27 18.27
C GLU A 450 4.06 -20.81 18.20
N TYR A 451 4.40 -21.47 19.31
CA TYR A 451 4.39 -22.94 19.37
C TYR A 451 2.96 -23.50 19.25
N VAL A 452 1.98 -22.86 19.88
CA VAL A 452 0.56 -23.25 19.79
C VAL A 452 0.02 -23.02 18.37
N LEU A 453 0.45 -21.94 17.71
CA LEU A 453 0.11 -21.66 16.31
C LEU A 453 0.67 -22.73 15.36
N ASN A 454 1.94 -23.13 15.53
CA ASN A 454 2.62 -24.12 14.69
C ASN A 454 2.05 -25.55 14.88
N ASN A 455 1.69 -25.94 16.11
CA ASN A 455 1.08 -27.25 16.37
C ASN A 455 -0.26 -27.44 15.63
N LEU A 456 -1.04 -26.37 15.50
CA LEU A 456 -2.36 -26.37 14.86
C LEU A 456 -2.32 -26.52 13.33
N GLU A 457 -1.18 -26.31 12.69
CA GLU A 457 -1.02 -26.40 11.23
C GLU A 457 -1.22 -27.85 10.73
N LEU A 458 -0.81 -28.82 11.54
CA LEU A 458 -0.92 -30.27 11.28
C LEU A 458 -2.38 -30.77 11.22
N ILE A 459 -3.35 -30.03 11.78
CA ILE A 459 -4.77 -30.45 11.81
C ILE A 459 -5.41 -30.42 10.42
N ASN A 460 -4.85 -29.65 9.48
CA ASN A 460 -5.49 -29.36 8.19
C ASN A 460 -5.47 -30.54 7.19
N ASN A 461 -4.72 -31.62 7.44
CA ASN A 461 -4.64 -32.79 6.54
C ASN A 461 -5.84 -33.75 6.71
N SER A 462 -6.45 -34.20 5.61
CA SER A 462 -7.73 -34.94 5.61
C SER A 462 -7.63 -36.48 5.71
N ASN A 463 -6.54 -37.03 6.24
CA ASN A 463 -6.36 -38.49 6.34
C ASN A 463 -6.96 -39.04 7.64
N SER A 464 -7.79 -40.08 7.54
CA SER A 464 -8.43 -40.76 8.68
C SER A 464 -7.43 -41.36 9.67
N SER A 465 -6.28 -41.85 9.20
CA SER A 465 -5.18 -42.35 10.04
C SER A 465 -4.55 -41.29 10.97
N ILE A 466 -4.88 -40.00 10.79
CA ILE A 466 -4.35 -38.88 11.58
C ILE A 466 -5.35 -38.40 12.65
N GLU A 467 -6.59 -38.91 12.68
CA GLU A 467 -7.67 -38.38 13.54
C GLU A 467 -7.31 -38.38 15.03
N ASN A 468 -6.76 -39.48 15.56
CA ASN A 468 -6.25 -39.57 16.94
C ASN A 468 -5.12 -38.55 17.23
N ALA A 469 -4.27 -38.24 16.24
CA ALA A 469 -3.26 -37.19 16.38
C ALA A 469 -3.90 -35.79 16.41
N LYS A 470 -4.97 -35.54 15.63
CA LYS A 470 -5.73 -34.28 15.71
C LYS A 470 -6.36 -34.09 17.09
N GLU A 471 -6.98 -35.13 17.66
CA GLU A 471 -7.53 -35.08 19.02
C GLU A 471 -6.45 -34.71 20.06
N ASN A 472 -5.27 -35.32 19.96
CA ASN A 472 -4.12 -35.02 20.83
C ASN A 472 -3.65 -33.56 20.70
N ILE A 473 -3.63 -32.99 19.49
CA ILE A 473 -3.26 -31.59 19.27
C ILE A 473 -4.36 -30.65 19.83
N LEU A 474 -5.64 -30.95 19.58
CA LEU A 474 -6.77 -30.17 20.11
C LEU A 474 -6.78 -30.17 21.66
N TYR A 475 -6.46 -31.31 22.29
CA TYR A 475 -6.37 -31.40 23.75
C TYR A 475 -5.13 -30.67 24.32
N TYR A 476 -4.01 -30.61 23.58
CA TYR A 476 -2.89 -29.72 23.94
C TYR A 476 -3.29 -28.23 23.85
N VAL A 477 -3.98 -27.83 22.79
CA VAL A 477 -4.45 -26.46 22.56
C VAL A 477 -5.51 -26.04 23.61
N LEU A 478 -6.35 -26.98 24.06
CA LEU A 478 -7.29 -26.80 25.16
C LEU A 478 -6.58 -26.33 26.45
N GLY A 479 -5.42 -26.90 26.77
CA GLY A 479 -4.62 -26.51 27.96
C GLY A 479 -4.21 -25.02 27.94
N TYR A 480 -3.75 -24.53 26.79
CA TYR A 480 -3.44 -23.11 26.59
C TYR A 480 -4.68 -22.21 26.71
N ILE A 481 -5.83 -22.66 26.17
CA ILE A 481 -7.10 -21.91 26.24
C ILE A 481 -7.58 -21.79 27.70
N ILE A 482 -7.54 -22.89 28.46
CA ILE A 482 -7.95 -22.91 29.87
C ILE A 482 -7.02 -22.05 30.74
N LEU A 483 -5.69 -22.11 30.51
CA LEU A 483 -4.72 -21.24 31.19
C LEU A 483 -5.08 -19.74 31.05
N LYS A 484 -5.62 -19.33 29.90
CA LYS A 484 -6.06 -17.95 29.67
C LYS A 484 -7.47 -17.65 30.24
N ILE A 485 -8.38 -18.62 30.27
CA ILE A 485 -9.74 -18.44 30.82
C ILE A 485 -9.76 -18.44 32.35
N ILE A 486 -8.91 -19.21 33.03
CA ILE A 486 -8.83 -19.26 34.51
C ILE A 486 -8.52 -17.87 35.10
N ASN A 487 -7.80 -17.02 34.37
CA ASN A 487 -7.46 -15.65 34.76
C ASN A 487 -8.57 -14.62 34.44
N MET A 488 -9.66 -15.02 33.78
CA MET A 488 -10.80 -14.17 33.37
C MET A 488 -12.10 -14.48 34.11
N VAL A 489 -12.13 -15.56 34.90
CA VAL A 489 -13.28 -16.01 35.66
C VAL A 489 -12.95 -15.88 37.14
N ASP A 490 -13.85 -15.35 37.96
CA ASP A 490 -13.61 -15.27 39.41
C ASP A 490 -14.12 -16.51 40.16
N CYS A 491 -15.26 -17.06 39.72
CA CYS A 491 -15.94 -18.17 40.39
C CYS A 491 -15.04 -19.42 40.54
N SER A 492 -14.86 -19.87 41.79
CA SER A 492 -14.03 -21.02 42.16
C SER A 492 -14.56 -22.35 41.63
N SER A 493 -15.89 -22.54 41.63
CA SER A 493 -16.56 -23.71 41.05
C SER A 493 -16.30 -23.81 39.54
N CYS A 494 -16.45 -22.69 38.82
CA CYS A 494 -16.10 -22.61 37.40
C CYS A 494 -14.62 -22.95 37.15
N LYS A 495 -13.68 -22.42 37.94
CA LYS A 495 -12.23 -22.76 37.83
C LYS A 495 -11.98 -24.26 37.98
N LYS A 496 -12.60 -24.90 39.00
CA LYS A 496 -12.50 -26.35 39.19
C LYS A 496 -13.08 -27.13 38.01
N SER A 497 -14.27 -26.74 37.53
CA SER A 497 -14.96 -27.43 36.43
C SER A 497 -14.24 -27.38 35.07
N LEU A 498 -13.33 -26.41 34.87
CA LEU A 498 -12.50 -26.32 33.67
C LEU A 498 -11.32 -27.30 33.68
N LEU A 499 -10.79 -27.63 34.85
CA LEU A 499 -9.57 -28.45 35.00
C LEU A 499 -9.88 -29.94 35.01
N LYS A 500 -8.90 -30.76 34.62
CA LYS A 500 -8.93 -32.20 34.88
C LYS A 500 -8.71 -32.46 36.38
N GLU A 501 -9.57 -33.26 37.00
CA GLU A 501 -9.39 -33.68 38.39
C GLU A 501 -8.13 -34.56 38.53
N SER A 502 -7.28 -34.24 39.51
CA SER A 502 -6.09 -35.01 39.85
C SER A 502 -6.47 -36.19 40.75
N SER A 503 -6.26 -37.41 40.25
CA SER A 503 -6.54 -38.65 40.97
C SER A 503 -5.43 -39.66 40.67
N ASP A 504 -4.68 -40.06 41.70
CA ASP A 504 -3.38 -40.74 41.56
C ASP A 504 -3.45 -42.18 41.01
N HIS A 505 -4.64 -42.69 40.74
CA HIS A 505 -4.88 -44.05 40.24
C HIS A 505 -5.64 -44.11 38.89
N ASN A 506 -5.82 -42.97 38.20
CA ASN A 506 -6.47 -42.97 36.89
C ASN A 506 -5.52 -43.43 35.76
N TYR A 507 -5.37 -44.74 35.63
CA TYR A 507 -4.85 -45.42 34.42
C TYR A 507 -5.79 -45.29 33.19
N CYS A 508 -6.60 -44.23 33.12
CA CYS A 508 -7.46 -43.93 31.98
C CYS A 508 -6.61 -43.70 30.73
N ASN A 509 -6.64 -44.68 29.82
CA ASN A 509 -5.88 -44.71 28.57
C ASN A 509 -6.48 -43.76 27.50
N SER A 510 -6.80 -42.52 27.89
CA SER A 510 -7.44 -41.50 27.05
C SER A 510 -6.61 -41.25 25.78
N THR A 511 -7.19 -41.53 24.61
CA THR A 511 -6.54 -41.42 23.30
C THR A 511 -5.86 -40.07 23.12
N TYR A 512 -6.62 -39.00 23.37
CA TYR A 512 -6.28 -37.59 23.22
C TYR A 512 -5.31 -37.02 24.27
N GLY A 513 -5.02 -37.74 25.37
CA GLY A 513 -4.17 -37.22 26.46
C GLY A 513 -2.66 -37.45 26.24
N LYS A 514 -2.28 -38.32 25.31
CA LYS A 514 -0.94 -38.92 25.25
C LYS A 514 0.15 -37.90 24.90
N PHE A 515 -0.11 -37.03 23.93
CA PHE A 515 0.84 -35.98 23.51
C PHE A 515 1.10 -34.93 24.60
N VAL A 516 0.07 -34.58 25.39
CA VAL A 516 0.25 -33.65 26.52
C VAL A 516 1.12 -34.29 27.59
N ASN A 517 0.84 -35.55 27.96
CA ASN A 517 1.63 -36.28 28.96
C ASN A 517 3.10 -36.43 28.54
N LEU A 518 3.36 -36.78 27.28
CA LEU A 518 4.74 -36.92 26.74
C LEU A 518 5.55 -35.62 26.73
N ARG A 519 4.89 -34.45 26.79
CA ARG A 519 5.53 -33.12 26.75
C ARG A 519 5.46 -32.37 28.08
N ASN A 520 4.81 -32.93 29.11
CA ASN A 520 4.58 -32.22 30.37
C ASN A 520 5.76 -32.31 31.33
N ASN A 521 6.70 -31.36 31.24
CA ASN A 521 7.78 -31.17 32.21
C ASN A 521 7.28 -30.50 33.52
N GLY A 522 6.08 -30.83 33.99
CA GLY A 522 5.44 -30.29 35.19
C GLY A 522 4.71 -28.94 35.05
N GLY A 523 4.67 -28.34 33.85
CA GLY A 523 4.13 -26.99 33.61
C GLY A 523 2.88 -26.89 32.72
N LEU A 524 2.36 -27.99 32.18
CA LEU A 524 1.20 -27.97 31.26
C LEU A 524 -0.13 -28.23 32.00
N ILE A 525 -1.13 -27.38 31.71
CA ILE A 525 -2.49 -27.55 32.22
C ILE A 525 -3.27 -28.57 31.39
N SER A 526 -3.95 -29.50 32.06
CA SER A 526 -4.92 -30.44 31.47
C SER A 526 -6.36 -29.98 31.71
N GLY A 527 -7.18 -30.02 30.65
CA GLY A 527 -8.58 -29.61 30.70
C GLY A 527 -9.55 -30.75 31.05
N SER A 528 -10.72 -30.39 31.58
CA SER A 528 -11.81 -31.32 31.82
C SER A 528 -12.37 -31.91 30.52
N GLU A 529 -12.97 -33.10 30.61
CA GLU A 529 -13.60 -33.76 29.46
C GLU A 529 -14.74 -32.92 28.86
N SER A 530 -15.50 -32.20 29.70
CA SER A 530 -16.51 -31.22 29.24
C SER A 530 -15.88 -30.12 28.38
N SER A 531 -14.74 -29.58 28.81
CA SER A 531 -14.03 -28.54 28.05
C SER A 531 -13.45 -29.07 26.73
N PHE A 532 -13.01 -30.33 26.68
CA PHE A 532 -12.57 -30.97 25.44
C PHE A 532 -13.73 -31.19 24.45
N LYS A 533 -14.88 -31.71 24.91
CA LYS A 533 -16.09 -31.88 24.09
C LYS A 533 -16.54 -30.57 23.43
N ILE A 534 -16.47 -29.45 24.15
CA ILE A 534 -16.79 -28.11 23.61
C ILE A 534 -15.87 -27.73 22.44
N ILE A 535 -14.56 -27.97 22.53
CA ILE A 535 -13.61 -27.67 21.44
C ILE A 535 -13.76 -28.60 20.25
N VAL A 536 -13.95 -29.92 20.48
CA VAL A 536 -14.15 -30.90 19.41
C VAL A 536 -15.39 -30.55 18.58
N GLU A 537 -16.49 -30.14 19.21
CA GLU A 537 -17.69 -29.69 18.50
C GLU A 537 -17.52 -28.32 17.82
N ALA A 538 -16.71 -27.41 18.37
CA ALA A 538 -16.37 -26.15 17.71
C ALA A 538 -15.55 -26.34 16.42
N GLU A 539 -14.56 -27.24 16.42
CA GLU A 539 -13.77 -27.59 15.23
C GLU A 539 -14.64 -28.26 14.16
N LYS A 540 -15.51 -29.22 14.54
CA LYS A 540 -16.46 -29.86 13.60
C LYS A 540 -17.38 -28.83 12.93
N VAL A 541 -17.92 -27.88 13.69
CA VAL A 541 -18.81 -26.84 13.15
C VAL A 541 -18.04 -25.82 12.30
N LEU A 542 -16.79 -25.50 12.64
CA LEU A 542 -15.89 -24.67 11.82
C LEU A 542 -15.58 -25.33 10.47
N LEU A 543 -15.14 -26.59 10.47
CA LEU A 543 -14.80 -27.33 9.25
C LEU A 543 -16.03 -27.51 8.34
N ASN A 544 -17.21 -27.81 8.90
CA ASN A 544 -18.47 -27.88 8.16
C ASN A 544 -18.83 -26.52 7.51
N LEU A 545 -18.80 -25.42 8.27
CA LEU A 545 -19.18 -24.09 7.77
C LEU A 545 -18.20 -23.49 6.75
N THR A 546 -16.96 -23.98 6.68
CA THR A 546 -15.90 -23.49 5.79
C THR A 546 -15.53 -24.48 4.68
N ASN A 547 -16.26 -25.59 4.56
CA ASN A 547 -15.95 -26.71 3.67
C ASN A 547 -14.47 -27.16 3.79
N ASN A 548 -14.08 -27.60 4.99
CA ASN A 548 -12.69 -27.93 5.35
C ASN A 548 -11.70 -26.77 5.09
N LEU A 549 -12.07 -25.55 5.50
CA LEU A 549 -11.25 -24.34 5.37
C LEU A 549 -10.91 -23.95 3.91
N THR A 550 -11.72 -24.39 2.94
CA THR A 550 -11.60 -23.95 1.53
C THR A 550 -12.35 -22.65 1.26
N VAL A 551 -13.47 -22.41 1.94
CA VAL A 551 -14.29 -21.19 1.83
C VAL A 551 -14.10 -20.35 3.09
N LEU A 552 -13.46 -19.19 2.93
CA LEU A 552 -12.96 -18.41 4.07
C LEU A 552 -13.81 -17.15 4.35
N ASN A 553 -14.40 -16.55 3.32
CA ASN A 553 -15.20 -15.33 3.44
C ASN A 553 -16.65 -15.57 3.93
N VAL A 554 -16.84 -16.45 4.93
CA VAL A 554 -18.16 -16.83 5.46
C VAL A 554 -18.74 -15.71 6.35
N PRO A 555 -19.87 -15.06 6.00
CA PRO A 555 -20.37 -13.91 6.74
C PRO A 555 -20.85 -14.31 8.15
N ASN A 556 -20.40 -13.56 9.16
CA ASN A 556 -20.65 -13.80 10.59
C ASN A 556 -20.21 -15.21 11.10
N LEU A 557 -19.14 -15.79 10.55
CA LEU A 557 -18.63 -17.13 10.89
C LEU A 557 -18.61 -17.43 12.40
N ASN A 558 -17.94 -16.60 13.22
CA ASN A 558 -17.85 -16.80 14.67
C ASN A 558 -19.22 -16.85 15.37
N LYS A 559 -20.18 -16.01 14.95
CA LYS A 559 -21.55 -16.04 15.52
C LYS A 559 -22.30 -17.31 15.11
N LYS A 560 -22.12 -17.77 13.87
CA LYS A 560 -22.74 -19.01 13.36
C LYS A 560 -22.20 -20.26 14.08
N ILE A 561 -20.89 -20.31 14.34
CA ILE A 561 -20.26 -21.38 15.12
C ILE A 561 -20.78 -21.31 16.56
N LEU A 562 -20.64 -20.15 17.22
CA LEU A 562 -21.06 -19.96 18.61
C LEU A 562 -22.52 -20.38 18.81
N TYR A 563 -23.45 -19.91 17.98
CA TYR A 563 -24.87 -20.25 18.06
C TYR A 563 -25.15 -21.76 17.91
N ARG A 564 -24.56 -22.41 16.90
CA ARG A 564 -24.72 -23.87 16.69
C ARG A 564 -24.17 -24.66 17.87
N CYS A 565 -23.00 -24.29 18.38
CA CYS A 565 -22.37 -24.95 19.52
C CYS A 565 -23.13 -24.68 20.83
N THR A 566 -23.55 -23.45 21.14
CA THR A 566 -24.33 -23.17 22.36
C THR A 566 -25.65 -23.91 22.37
N ASN A 567 -26.36 -23.96 21.23
CA ASN A 567 -27.65 -24.65 21.16
C ASN A 567 -27.52 -26.17 21.37
N LYS A 568 -26.43 -26.79 20.87
CA LYS A 568 -26.16 -28.21 21.09
C LYS A 568 -25.68 -28.51 22.53
N LEU A 569 -24.85 -27.64 23.10
CA LEU A 569 -24.08 -27.93 24.32
C LEU A 569 -24.73 -27.37 25.61
N ALA A 570 -25.69 -26.43 25.51
CA ALA A 570 -26.40 -25.90 26.68
C ALA A 570 -27.29 -26.96 27.35
N LEU A 571 -27.99 -27.78 26.57
CA LEU A 571 -28.94 -28.79 27.05
C LEU A 571 -28.26 -30.11 27.47
N ASP A 572 -27.03 -30.38 27.05
CA ASP A 572 -26.29 -31.60 27.42
C ASP A 572 -25.94 -31.60 28.92
N GLN A 573 -26.57 -32.47 29.69
CA GLN A 573 -26.35 -32.61 31.14
C GLN A 573 -24.93 -33.09 31.49
N ASN A 574 -24.21 -33.70 30.55
CA ASN A 574 -22.84 -34.19 30.75
C ASN A 574 -21.78 -33.08 30.68
N ILE A 575 -22.16 -31.86 30.24
CA ILE A 575 -21.25 -30.72 30.12
C ILE A 575 -21.31 -29.90 31.42
N PHE A 576 -20.20 -29.92 32.15
CA PHE A 576 -20.04 -29.29 33.46
C PHE A 576 -21.06 -29.77 34.50
N SER A 577 -21.32 -31.08 34.54
CA SER A 577 -22.26 -31.72 35.48
C SER A 577 -21.98 -31.47 36.97
N LYS A 578 -20.71 -31.19 37.33
CA LYS A 578 -20.25 -30.84 38.69
C LYS A 578 -20.28 -29.34 39.00
N LEU A 579 -20.83 -28.49 38.12
CA LEU A 579 -20.80 -27.03 38.25
C LEU A 579 -21.94 -26.53 39.15
N ASP A 580 -21.66 -26.51 40.45
CA ASP A 580 -22.50 -25.87 41.46
C ASP A 580 -22.22 -24.35 41.49
N CYS A 581 -23.20 -23.53 41.14
CA CYS A 581 -23.09 -22.07 41.04
C CYS A 581 -24.45 -21.39 41.24
N ASN A 582 -24.58 -20.60 42.32
CA ASN A 582 -25.67 -19.64 42.44
C ASN A 582 -25.46 -18.50 41.43
N SER A 583 -26.33 -18.41 40.42
CA SER A 583 -26.45 -17.25 39.52
C SER A 583 -27.77 -16.52 39.82
N GLY A 584 -27.74 -15.18 39.84
CA GLY A 584 -28.94 -14.37 40.01
C GLY A 584 -29.95 -14.58 38.87
N ILE A 585 -31.24 -14.35 39.16
CA ILE A 585 -32.36 -14.58 38.21
C ILE A 585 -32.21 -13.77 36.89
N LEU A 586 -31.44 -12.68 36.91
CA LEU A 586 -31.16 -11.82 35.76
C LEU A 586 -29.79 -12.07 35.10
N GLU A 587 -28.99 -13.01 35.62
CA GLU A 587 -27.64 -13.28 35.15
C GLU A 587 -27.60 -14.43 34.12
N ARG A 588 -26.58 -14.45 33.25
CA ARG A 588 -26.40 -15.57 32.33
C ARG A 588 -25.88 -16.80 33.10
N PRO A 589 -26.50 -17.99 32.95
CA PRO A 589 -26.02 -19.21 33.60
C PRO A 589 -24.55 -19.47 33.31
N HIS A 590 -23.76 -19.71 34.36
CA HIS A 590 -22.30 -19.86 34.26
C HIS A 590 -21.85 -20.92 33.24
N LYS A 591 -22.62 -22.01 33.08
CA LYS A 591 -22.42 -23.02 32.02
C LYS A 591 -22.36 -22.39 30.62
N ILE A 592 -23.29 -21.49 30.28
CA ILE A 592 -23.36 -20.82 28.98
C ILE A 592 -22.20 -19.81 28.83
N VAL A 593 -21.81 -19.14 29.92
CA VAL A 593 -20.65 -18.24 29.93
C VAL A 593 -19.36 -19.02 29.64
N LEU A 594 -19.11 -20.14 30.33
CA LEU A 594 -17.92 -20.98 30.08
C LEU A 594 -17.88 -21.55 28.66
N ILE A 595 -19.01 -22.09 28.15
CA ILE A 595 -19.12 -22.55 26.77
C ILE A 595 -18.75 -21.42 25.79
N THR A 596 -19.27 -20.20 26.01
CA THR A 596 -19.00 -19.03 25.18
C THR A 596 -17.52 -18.60 25.22
N LEU A 597 -16.90 -18.57 26.40
CA LEU A 597 -15.48 -18.22 26.57
C LEU A 597 -14.55 -19.23 25.88
N ILE A 598 -14.80 -20.53 26.06
CA ILE A 598 -14.01 -21.60 25.43
C ILE A 598 -14.10 -21.50 23.90
N ILE A 599 -15.31 -21.42 23.34
CA ILE A 599 -15.51 -21.35 21.88
C ILE A 599 -14.82 -20.11 21.29
N ASN A 600 -15.04 -18.92 21.86
CA ASN A 600 -14.47 -17.70 21.29
C ASN A 600 -12.94 -17.68 21.38
N ARG A 601 -12.34 -18.13 22.50
CA ARG A 601 -10.88 -18.20 22.62
C ARG A 601 -10.30 -19.28 21.69
N PHE A 602 -10.94 -20.44 21.56
CA PHE A 602 -10.57 -21.47 20.59
C PHE A 602 -10.55 -20.91 19.15
N LEU A 603 -11.64 -20.27 18.72
CA LEU A 603 -11.74 -19.71 17.37
C LEU A 603 -10.67 -18.63 17.12
N SER A 604 -10.40 -17.75 18.09
CA SER A 604 -9.36 -16.73 17.95
C SER A 604 -7.96 -17.34 17.71
N VAL A 605 -7.63 -18.47 18.36
CA VAL A 605 -6.35 -19.17 18.19
C VAL A 605 -6.33 -19.97 16.89
N ARG A 606 -7.40 -20.74 16.60
CA ARG A 606 -7.51 -21.61 15.41
C ARG A 606 -7.50 -20.82 14.10
N LEU A 607 -8.21 -19.69 14.04
CA LEU A 607 -8.27 -18.83 12.86
C LEU A 607 -6.99 -18.02 12.66
N LYS A 608 -6.32 -17.59 13.75
CA LYS A 608 -4.98 -16.99 13.68
C LYS A 608 -3.95 -18.00 13.13
N SER A 609 -3.92 -19.24 13.64
CA SER A 609 -3.06 -20.32 13.11
C SER A 609 -3.31 -20.56 11.62
N PHE A 610 -4.55 -20.82 11.21
CA PHE A 610 -4.87 -21.03 9.80
C PHE A 610 -4.43 -19.86 8.91
N SER A 611 -4.60 -18.61 9.36
CA SER A 611 -4.16 -17.42 8.60
C SER A 611 -2.63 -17.34 8.42
N LYS A 612 -1.85 -17.92 9.34
CA LYS A 612 -0.39 -18.10 9.19
C LYS A 612 -0.09 -19.10 8.07
N THR A 613 -0.57 -20.33 8.21
CA THR A 613 -0.31 -21.42 7.24
C THR A 613 -0.75 -21.06 5.82
N TYR A 614 -1.93 -20.45 5.67
CA TYR A 614 -2.46 -20.00 4.37
C TYR A 614 -1.64 -18.82 3.80
N SER A 615 -1.13 -17.91 4.65
CA SER A 615 -0.19 -16.87 4.20
C SER A 615 1.17 -17.43 3.79
N GLU A 616 1.62 -18.52 4.39
CA GLU A 616 2.91 -19.14 4.06
C GLU A 616 2.84 -19.96 2.77
N SER A 617 1.76 -20.73 2.54
CA SER A 617 1.55 -21.42 1.25
C SER A 617 1.40 -20.45 0.06
N ILE A 618 0.83 -19.26 0.30
CA ILE A 618 0.77 -18.16 -0.67
C ILE A 618 2.16 -17.57 -1.00
N ASN A 619 3.09 -17.55 -0.03
CA ASN A 619 4.40 -16.89 -0.14
C ASN A 619 5.53 -17.92 -0.31
N THR A 620 5.67 -18.46 -1.53
CA THR A 620 6.56 -19.57 -1.91
C THR A 620 8.07 -19.37 -1.70
N THR A 621 8.52 -18.36 -0.95
CA THR A 621 9.83 -18.31 -0.27
C THR A 621 9.95 -17.05 0.59
N SER A 622 10.62 -17.14 1.74
CA SER A 622 11.02 -15.99 2.57
C SER A 622 12.19 -15.20 1.96
N LYS A 623 12.04 -14.72 0.72
CA LYS A 623 13.07 -14.01 -0.11
C LYS A 623 13.67 -12.74 0.51
N ARG A 624 13.24 -12.36 1.72
CA ARG A 624 13.65 -11.18 2.50
C ARG A 624 15.18 -11.03 2.65
N HIS A 625 15.92 -12.13 2.63
CA HIS A 625 17.39 -12.13 2.76
C HIS A 625 18.18 -11.81 1.48
N LYS A 626 17.61 -11.91 0.26
CA LYS A 626 18.40 -11.76 -0.98
C LYS A 626 18.27 -10.40 -1.70
N LEU A 627 17.08 -9.81 -1.82
CA LEU A 627 16.85 -8.69 -2.77
C LEU A 627 15.82 -7.63 -2.31
N THR A 628 16.13 -6.89 -1.24
CA THR A 628 15.21 -5.92 -0.60
C THR A 628 14.64 -4.79 -1.49
N LYS A 629 15.26 -4.50 -2.65
CA LYS A 629 14.74 -3.52 -3.64
C LYS A 629 14.09 -4.16 -4.86
N LEU A 630 14.65 -5.24 -5.42
CA LEU A 630 14.06 -5.90 -6.60
C LEU A 630 12.75 -6.62 -6.27
N ILE A 631 12.57 -7.12 -5.04
CA ILE A 631 11.31 -7.78 -4.62
C ILE A 631 10.12 -6.79 -4.58
N LEU A 632 10.35 -5.50 -4.32
CA LEU A 632 9.30 -4.48 -4.32
C LEU A 632 8.79 -4.14 -5.73
N PHE A 633 9.52 -4.53 -6.77
CA PHE A 633 9.30 -4.13 -8.16
C PHE A 633 9.42 -5.31 -9.15
N SER A 634 9.38 -6.57 -8.69
CA SER A 634 9.49 -7.75 -9.58
C SER A 634 8.27 -7.94 -10.49
N ASN A 635 7.22 -7.15 -10.27
CA ASN A 635 5.94 -7.21 -10.96
C ASN A 635 5.61 -5.88 -11.68
N GLN A 636 6.57 -4.95 -11.79
CA GLN A 636 6.49 -3.67 -12.54
C GLN A 636 7.40 -3.68 -13.78
#